data_AF-A0A255RCR3-F1
#
_entry.id   AF-A0A255RCR3-F1
#
_cell.length_a   1.000
_cell.length_b   1.000
_cell.length_c   1.000
_cell.angle_alpha   90.00
_cell.angle_beta   90.00
_cell.angle_gamma   90.00
#
_symmetry.space_group_name_H-M   'P 1'
#
loop_
_entity.id
_entity.type
_entity.pdbx_description
1 polymer ?
#
loop_
_entity_poly.entity_id
_entity_poly.type
_entity_poly.pdbx_seq_one_letter_code
_entity_poly.pdbx_strand_id
1 'polypeptide(L)'
;MRIYLDTTIQELFDGKQISARTYNCLRYAGMVTLEDVQNYAESPEELLKLKNFGRKSYTEIVPLLREVNPENAPQKSETPEDVFAMVGDTIGEMLSEAYEALFVEDNDVTRFFKACYPSVKELHSMVMGNENNLLEIHGEFSMAENVEIRRMYARYLEDAMNRMLDGQRADNDTYSEYKSTFTELQPRLEEFSYRDKAEFFITAGVREYLQSVYERMREKQLSVRAKNFVEHAAPRFEDLAQYFDSPLLDYRKLCPGQSMMKTLTEVFNFNKLLKEEFDRYWQMSDDEVQSALLKRDYPYLSSVERRFVMEHGRDCGVHPMFFLLYNYMRISEVRNNKIFSLLYGIFDGKERTLNELAEVMGLTRERIRQITSKKLEVHDTELIMTDAWKSYDELLAMPFVTAESVEYKQLKEREHLNFDFRVFARLMQLLGERDFEVAVRNQSGETELLRFSNQYETEIVGDVAVVINRKMMPSVKIRDCVDSLQAMVSSRYTNDTRIEVEASLNTMPTEEKAEAVKLMSYIAREGLELEVDDEGRVLVQKNHIDVAEDLYTILARKGEPMSVDELFVAFKEMYPDHKYTESAQIRSWLFRHPNIKPIGNTSRYGLDSWENVFFGTIRDLLAKLLEESDEPMHIEQLFEAVVEHYPNTKPQSLEWSMGDDTLGRFVHFNDGFYGLKSKSYDAKWIEYDATARQRQSFEERLADFCAFVESYNRYPVSGNGEGEASLYRWLYNVQNEVYEIKEEYKVMLTETLARYEQDFIPRNGTENEFRNNCQRYKDYINSHYALPSVSAEPELYSWMVRSKANYNSFVDHRRKYLTDLFNYILSLGFSI
;
A
#
# COMPACT_ATOMS: atom_id res chain seq x y z
N MET A 1 40.39 -22.37 -67.78
CA MET A 1 40.97 -23.67 -68.21
C MET A 1 42.23 -23.84 -67.38
N ARG A 2 42.48 -25.01 -66.76
CA ARG A 2 43.80 -25.23 -66.14
C ARG A 2 44.78 -25.58 -67.26
N ILE A 3 45.94 -24.94 -67.27
CA ILE A 3 46.95 -25.04 -68.32
C ILE A 3 48.12 -25.86 -67.76
N TYR A 4 48.65 -26.77 -68.57
CA TYR A 4 49.75 -27.68 -68.25
C TYR A 4 50.73 -27.73 -69.43
N LEU A 5 51.95 -28.26 -69.25
CA LEU A 5 52.95 -28.32 -70.32
C LEU A 5 52.49 -29.15 -71.54
N ASP A 6 51.67 -30.18 -71.31
CA ASP A 6 51.07 -31.02 -72.35
C ASP A 6 49.85 -30.39 -73.03
N THR A 7 49.38 -29.23 -72.56
CA THR A 7 48.26 -28.50 -73.20
C THR A 7 48.64 -28.11 -74.62
N THR A 8 47.78 -28.45 -75.57
CA THR A 8 48.05 -28.24 -76.99
C THR A 8 47.84 -26.78 -77.39
N ILE A 9 48.60 -26.32 -78.39
CA ILE A 9 48.41 -24.97 -78.97
C ILE A 9 47.01 -24.83 -79.58
N GLN A 10 46.38 -25.93 -80.00
CA GLN A 10 44.98 -25.97 -80.45
C GLN A 10 43.99 -25.69 -79.31
N GLU A 11 44.17 -26.32 -78.15
CA GLU A 11 43.32 -26.09 -76.96
C GLU A 11 43.42 -24.65 -76.45
N LEU A 12 44.62 -24.06 -76.49
CA LEU A 12 44.81 -22.64 -76.17
C LEU A 12 44.06 -21.72 -77.14
N PHE A 13 44.05 -22.05 -78.43
CA PHE A 13 43.34 -21.27 -79.43
C PHE A 13 41.82 -21.41 -79.30
N ASP A 14 41.32 -22.64 -79.15
CA ASP A 14 39.89 -22.91 -78.98
C ASP A 14 39.34 -22.32 -77.66
N GLY A 15 40.18 -22.32 -76.61
CA GLY A 15 39.94 -21.65 -75.34
C GLY A 15 40.13 -20.13 -75.37
N LYS A 16 40.40 -19.54 -76.54
CA LYS A 16 40.65 -18.10 -76.77
C LYS A 16 41.75 -17.49 -75.90
N GLN A 17 42.70 -18.31 -75.45
CA GLN A 17 43.86 -17.85 -74.66
C GLN A 17 44.94 -17.21 -75.56
N ILE A 18 45.00 -17.60 -76.83
CA ILE A 18 45.91 -17.04 -77.83
C ILE A 18 45.16 -16.64 -79.10
N SER A 19 45.69 -15.64 -79.82
CA SER A 19 45.09 -15.18 -81.08
C SER A 19 45.38 -16.13 -82.24
N ALA A 20 44.59 -16.03 -83.31
CA ALA A 20 44.82 -16.78 -84.55
C ALA A 20 46.22 -16.53 -85.15
N ARG A 21 46.78 -15.33 -84.92
CA ARG A 21 48.15 -15.00 -85.35
C ARG A 21 49.17 -15.84 -84.58
N THR A 22 49.07 -15.84 -83.26
CA THR A 22 49.96 -16.57 -82.35
C THR A 22 49.89 -18.07 -82.57
N TYR A 23 48.66 -18.60 -82.67
CA TYR A 23 48.39 -19.98 -83.03
C TYR A 23 49.09 -20.38 -84.35
N ASN A 24 48.90 -19.59 -85.41
CA ASN A 24 49.49 -19.88 -86.71
C ASN A 24 51.03 -19.79 -86.67
N CYS A 25 51.61 -18.80 -85.99
CA CYS A 25 53.06 -18.66 -85.89
C CYS A 25 53.72 -19.87 -85.20
N LEU A 26 53.16 -20.35 -84.08
CA LEU A 26 53.67 -21.51 -83.36
C LEU A 26 53.47 -22.81 -84.16
N ARG A 27 52.29 -22.96 -84.79
CA ARG A 27 51.99 -24.10 -85.65
C ARG A 27 52.91 -24.17 -86.87
N TYR A 28 53.20 -23.03 -87.52
CA TYR A 28 54.16 -22.98 -88.63
C TYR A 28 55.61 -23.23 -88.19
N ALA A 29 55.93 -22.99 -86.93
CA ALA A 29 57.21 -23.34 -86.32
C ALA A 29 57.31 -24.82 -85.91
N GLY A 30 56.24 -25.60 -86.11
CA GLY A 30 56.20 -27.04 -85.80
C GLY A 30 55.86 -27.38 -84.34
N MET A 31 55.43 -26.40 -83.54
CA MET A 31 55.10 -26.60 -82.13
C MET A 31 53.64 -27.05 -81.98
N VAL A 32 53.42 -28.08 -81.17
CA VAL A 32 52.12 -28.73 -80.96
C VAL A 32 51.61 -28.51 -79.53
N THR A 33 52.51 -28.48 -78.55
CA THR A 33 52.19 -28.27 -77.12
C THR A 33 52.89 -27.04 -76.54
N LEU A 34 52.52 -26.65 -75.32
CA LEU A 34 53.25 -25.61 -74.56
C LEU A 34 54.68 -26.05 -74.21
N GLU A 35 54.91 -27.33 -73.95
CA GLU A 35 56.25 -27.94 -73.82
C GLU A 35 57.07 -27.73 -75.10
N ASP A 36 56.42 -27.91 -76.26
CA ASP A 36 56.79 -27.42 -77.60
C ASP A 36 57.53 -26.07 -77.61
N VAL A 37 56.81 -25.10 -77.08
CA VAL A 37 57.20 -23.68 -77.09
C VAL A 37 58.27 -23.41 -76.03
N GLN A 38 58.19 -24.08 -74.88
CA GLN A 38 59.18 -23.95 -73.82
C GLN A 38 60.56 -24.45 -74.27
N ASN A 39 60.61 -25.61 -74.93
CA ASN A 39 61.85 -26.26 -75.33
C ASN A 39 62.47 -25.64 -76.59
N TYR A 40 61.78 -24.72 -77.27
CA TYR A 40 62.25 -24.12 -78.50
C TYR A 40 63.47 -23.21 -78.31
N ALA A 41 63.63 -22.59 -77.13
CA ALA A 41 64.66 -21.60 -76.88
C ALA A 41 65.10 -21.57 -75.41
N GLU A 42 66.35 -21.16 -75.17
CA GLU A 42 66.89 -20.98 -73.81
C GLU A 42 66.30 -19.76 -73.10
N SER A 43 65.74 -18.80 -73.85
CA SER A 43 65.01 -17.65 -73.29
C SER A 43 63.73 -17.35 -74.08
N PRO A 44 62.63 -16.92 -73.42
CA PRO A 44 61.40 -16.59 -74.10
C PRO A 44 61.57 -15.55 -75.22
N GLU A 45 62.50 -14.59 -75.06
CA GLU A 45 62.80 -13.52 -76.02
C GLU A 45 63.17 -14.04 -77.42
N GLU A 46 63.72 -15.26 -77.52
CA GLU A 46 64.06 -15.84 -78.82
C GLU A 46 62.84 -16.22 -79.65
N LEU A 47 61.65 -16.36 -79.05
CA LEU A 47 60.40 -16.56 -79.77
C LEU A 47 60.11 -15.38 -80.72
N LEU A 48 60.63 -14.17 -80.43
CA LEU A 48 60.53 -13.02 -81.35
C LEU A 48 61.32 -13.21 -82.66
N LYS A 49 62.23 -14.20 -82.74
CA LYS A 49 62.94 -14.57 -83.97
C LYS A 49 62.06 -15.41 -84.90
N LEU A 50 60.94 -15.96 -84.42
CA LEU A 50 60.01 -16.71 -85.25
C LEU A 50 59.36 -15.81 -86.30
N LYS A 51 59.25 -16.34 -87.53
CA LYS A 51 58.67 -15.62 -88.66
C LYS A 51 57.25 -15.16 -88.32
N ASN A 52 57.02 -13.85 -88.37
CA ASN A 52 55.75 -13.16 -88.06
C ASN A 52 55.31 -13.19 -86.59
N PHE A 53 56.12 -13.73 -85.68
CA PHE A 53 55.87 -13.73 -84.23
C PHE A 53 56.24 -12.36 -83.64
N GLY A 54 55.24 -11.50 -83.48
CA GLY A 54 55.44 -10.12 -83.02
C GLY A 54 55.18 -9.94 -81.52
N ARG A 55 55.37 -8.72 -81.01
CA ARG A 55 55.15 -8.36 -79.59
C ARG A 55 53.82 -8.86 -79.02
N LYS A 56 52.74 -8.80 -79.81
CA LYS A 56 51.42 -9.30 -79.38
C LYS A 56 51.38 -10.81 -79.15
N SER A 57 52.04 -11.59 -80.02
CA SER A 57 52.14 -13.05 -79.86
C SER A 57 53.04 -13.43 -78.68
N TYR A 58 54.07 -12.62 -78.44
CA TYR A 58 54.93 -12.73 -77.27
C TYR A 58 54.17 -12.48 -75.97
N THR A 59 53.41 -11.39 -75.87
CA THR A 59 52.61 -11.06 -74.67
C THR A 59 51.47 -12.05 -74.42
N GLU A 60 51.02 -12.80 -75.43
CA GLU A 60 50.00 -13.84 -75.29
C GLU A 60 50.59 -15.17 -74.77
N ILE A 61 51.82 -15.53 -75.14
CA ILE A 61 52.42 -16.84 -74.85
C ILE A 61 53.26 -16.87 -73.59
N VAL A 62 54.01 -15.80 -73.33
CA VAL A 62 54.93 -15.74 -72.19
C VAL A 62 54.22 -15.91 -70.84
N PRO A 63 53.04 -15.30 -70.59
CA PRO A 63 52.29 -15.55 -69.35
C PRO A 63 51.85 -17.01 -69.20
N LEU A 64 51.49 -17.67 -70.30
CA LEU A 64 51.05 -19.07 -70.29
C LEU A 64 52.21 -20.01 -69.95
N LEU A 65 53.42 -19.75 -70.47
CA LEU A 65 54.64 -20.47 -70.10
C LEU A 65 55.01 -20.28 -68.62
N ARG A 66 54.79 -19.08 -68.07
CA ARG A 66 55.02 -18.77 -66.64
C ARG A 66 54.07 -19.51 -65.71
N GLU A 67 52.83 -19.75 -66.15
CA GLU A 67 51.83 -20.49 -65.37
C GLU A 67 52.20 -21.97 -65.19
N VAL A 68 52.88 -22.57 -66.17
CA VAL A 68 53.20 -24.01 -66.21
C VAL A 68 54.62 -24.38 -65.80
N ASN A 69 55.58 -23.45 -65.86
CA ASN A 69 56.94 -23.69 -65.38
C ASN A 69 57.53 -22.44 -64.67
N PRO A 70 57.49 -22.39 -63.33
CA PRO A 70 57.96 -21.25 -62.53
C PRO A 70 59.48 -21.01 -62.58
N GLU A 71 60.30 -21.98 -63.00
CA GLU A 71 61.77 -21.88 -62.93
C GLU A 71 62.41 -21.05 -64.08
N ASN A 72 61.63 -20.65 -65.09
CA ASN A 72 62.08 -19.75 -66.17
C ASN A 72 61.60 -18.29 -66.01
N ALA A 73 61.29 -17.86 -64.78
CA ALA A 73 61.07 -16.44 -64.52
C ALA A 73 62.38 -15.64 -64.78
N PRO A 74 62.36 -14.49 -65.48
CA PRO A 74 63.53 -13.62 -65.50
C PRO A 74 63.93 -13.29 -64.06
N GLN A 75 65.23 -13.33 -63.76
CA GLN A 75 65.75 -12.69 -62.55
C GLN A 75 65.38 -11.21 -62.59
N LYS A 76 64.42 -10.80 -61.77
CA LYS A 76 64.35 -9.44 -61.23
C LYS A 76 64.14 -9.55 -59.72
N SER A 77 65.23 -9.37 -58.98
CA SER A 77 65.18 -8.50 -57.82
C SER A 77 65.90 -7.23 -58.24
N GLU A 78 65.22 -6.35 -58.97
CA GLU A 78 65.62 -4.95 -58.93
C GLU A 78 65.12 -4.44 -57.59
N THR A 79 66.04 -4.12 -56.69
CA THR A 79 65.68 -3.42 -55.46
C THR A 79 64.99 -2.09 -55.83
N PRO A 80 64.16 -1.49 -54.97
CA PRO A 80 63.59 -0.16 -55.24
C PRO A 80 64.64 0.86 -55.70
N GLU A 81 65.87 0.73 -55.22
CA GLU A 81 67.05 1.48 -55.66
C GLU A 81 67.42 1.25 -57.13
N ASP A 82 67.41 0.00 -57.59
CA ASP A 82 67.76 -0.37 -58.98
C ASP A 82 66.69 0.11 -59.97
N VAL A 83 65.41 0.00 -59.60
CA VAL A 83 64.29 0.50 -60.41
C VAL A 83 64.37 2.03 -60.51
N PHE A 84 64.61 2.71 -59.38
CA PHE A 84 64.68 4.18 -59.35
C PHE A 84 65.90 4.73 -60.10
N ALA A 85 67.03 4.00 -60.11
CA ALA A 85 68.21 4.42 -60.87
C ALA A 85 67.96 4.52 -62.39
N MET A 86 66.94 3.83 -62.93
CA MET A 86 66.59 3.88 -64.35
C MET A 86 65.84 5.16 -64.75
N VAL A 87 65.34 5.93 -63.79
CA VAL A 87 64.53 7.15 -63.99
C VAL A 87 65.39 8.34 -64.49
N GLY A 88 66.66 8.38 -64.08
CA GLY A 88 67.59 9.49 -64.36
C GLY A 88 67.40 10.70 -63.44
N ASP A 89 68.48 11.43 -63.16
CA ASP A 89 68.57 12.45 -62.10
C ASP A 89 67.45 13.51 -62.17
N THR A 90 67.15 14.03 -63.37
CA THR A 90 66.14 15.09 -63.53
C THR A 90 64.72 14.64 -63.17
N ILE A 91 64.31 13.44 -63.58
CA ILE A 91 62.99 12.92 -63.25
C ILE A 91 63.00 12.43 -61.79
N GLY A 92 64.11 11.87 -61.31
CA GLY A 92 64.29 11.48 -59.92
C GLY A 92 64.13 12.65 -58.94
N GLU A 93 64.67 13.84 -59.27
CA GLU A 93 64.46 15.07 -58.50
C GLU A 93 62.97 15.47 -58.47
N MET A 94 62.30 15.48 -59.64
CA MET A 94 60.86 15.80 -59.72
C MET A 94 60.00 14.86 -58.87
N LEU A 95 60.30 13.55 -58.90
CA LEU A 95 59.61 12.55 -58.08
C LEU A 95 59.87 12.77 -56.59
N SER A 96 61.11 13.10 -56.22
CA SER A 96 61.49 13.36 -54.83
C SER A 96 60.76 14.58 -54.27
N GLU A 97 60.67 15.67 -55.05
CA GLU A 97 59.94 16.87 -54.66
C GLU A 97 58.43 16.61 -54.50
N ALA A 98 57.83 15.84 -55.42
CA ALA A 98 56.42 15.45 -55.33
C ALA A 98 56.14 14.58 -54.09
N TYR A 99 57.07 13.67 -53.76
CA TYR A 99 56.97 12.82 -52.59
C TYR A 99 57.07 13.62 -51.28
N GLU A 100 58.04 14.53 -51.15
CA GLU A 100 58.17 15.36 -49.95
C GLU A 100 56.98 16.31 -49.75
N ALA A 101 56.32 16.74 -50.83
CA ALA A 101 55.13 17.57 -50.76
C ALA A 101 53.90 16.87 -50.11
N LEU A 102 53.89 15.53 -50.03
CA LEU A 102 52.80 14.78 -49.40
C LEU A 102 52.77 14.92 -47.87
N PHE A 103 53.91 15.21 -47.25
CA PHE A 103 54.10 15.13 -45.80
C PHE A 103 54.17 16.51 -45.14
N VAL A 104 53.57 17.54 -45.76
CA VAL A 104 53.48 18.90 -45.19
C VAL A 104 52.62 18.92 -43.93
N GLU A 105 51.58 18.09 -43.88
CA GLU A 105 50.72 17.91 -42.72
C GLU A 105 51.11 16.63 -41.96
N ASP A 106 51.15 16.68 -40.63
CA ASP A 106 51.46 15.52 -39.78
C ASP A 106 50.18 14.98 -39.14
N ASN A 107 49.71 13.83 -39.63
CA ASN A 107 48.55 13.10 -39.11
C ASN A 107 48.82 11.58 -39.23
N ASP A 108 47.89 10.77 -38.72
CA ASP A 108 48.11 9.32 -38.67
C ASP A 108 48.16 8.69 -40.06
N VAL A 109 47.42 9.22 -41.03
CA VAL A 109 47.45 8.80 -42.44
C VAL A 109 48.81 9.12 -43.09
N THR A 110 49.37 10.31 -42.88
CA THR A 110 50.67 10.68 -43.45
C THR A 110 51.82 9.90 -42.82
N ARG A 111 51.77 9.63 -41.51
CA ARG A 111 52.73 8.75 -40.82
C ARG A 111 52.66 7.32 -41.31
N PHE A 112 51.45 6.78 -41.46
CA PHE A 112 51.22 5.45 -42.04
C PHE A 112 51.77 5.35 -43.45
N PHE A 113 51.42 6.32 -44.31
CA PHE A 113 51.89 6.36 -45.69
C PHE A 113 53.43 6.43 -45.76
N LYS A 114 54.07 7.23 -44.89
CA LYS A 114 55.54 7.30 -44.77
C LYS A 114 56.15 5.99 -44.28
N ALA A 115 55.48 5.26 -43.39
CA ALA A 115 55.96 3.97 -42.91
C ALA A 115 55.86 2.88 -44.00
N CYS A 116 54.78 2.89 -44.79
CA CYS A 116 54.62 1.97 -45.92
C CYS A 116 55.62 2.26 -47.06
N TYR A 117 55.91 3.54 -47.32
CA TYR A 117 56.86 3.97 -48.34
C TYR A 117 57.88 4.94 -47.74
N PRO A 118 58.95 4.43 -47.10
CA PRO A 118 59.95 5.25 -46.40
C PRO A 118 60.72 6.24 -47.27
N SER A 119 60.85 5.96 -48.57
CA SER A 119 61.42 6.88 -49.54
C SER A 119 60.64 6.89 -50.87
N VAL A 120 60.97 7.88 -51.71
CA VAL A 120 60.42 8.00 -53.07
C VAL A 120 60.71 6.75 -53.93
N LYS A 121 61.79 6.02 -53.64
CA LYS A 121 62.21 4.84 -54.40
C LYS A 121 61.22 3.68 -54.24
N GLU A 122 60.78 3.42 -53.01
CA GLU A 122 59.77 2.39 -52.72
C GLU A 122 58.44 2.75 -53.36
N LEU A 123 58.01 4.02 -53.26
CA LEU A 123 56.76 4.47 -53.86
C LEU A 123 56.81 4.39 -55.39
N HIS A 124 57.93 4.80 -56.00
CA HIS A 124 58.13 4.68 -57.44
C HIS A 124 58.16 3.22 -57.90
N SER A 125 58.89 2.35 -57.19
CA SER A 125 58.96 0.91 -57.47
C SER A 125 57.57 0.27 -57.45
N MET A 126 56.73 0.63 -56.47
CA MET A 126 55.34 0.17 -56.40
C MET A 126 54.53 0.62 -57.63
N VAL A 127 54.61 1.89 -58.04
CA VAL A 127 53.88 2.40 -59.22
C VAL A 127 54.34 1.68 -60.49
N MET A 128 55.63 1.41 -60.64
CA MET A 128 56.19 0.73 -61.82
C MET A 128 56.05 -0.81 -61.78
N GLY A 129 55.81 -1.38 -60.60
CA GLY A 129 55.78 -2.83 -60.34
C GLY A 129 54.46 -3.51 -60.69
N ASN A 130 53.43 -2.76 -61.10
CA ASN A 130 52.08 -3.27 -61.36
C ASN A 130 51.45 -3.97 -60.12
N GLU A 131 51.82 -3.53 -58.92
CA GLU A 131 51.19 -4.00 -57.67
C GLU A 131 49.84 -3.30 -57.47
N ASN A 132 48.75 -4.05 -57.55
CA ASN A 132 47.37 -3.56 -57.40
C ASN A 132 46.98 -3.14 -55.97
N ASN A 133 47.95 -2.77 -55.12
CA ASN A 133 47.75 -2.49 -53.70
C ASN A 133 47.30 -1.04 -53.42
N LEU A 134 47.21 -0.19 -54.46
CA LEU A 134 46.74 1.21 -54.34
C LEU A 134 45.30 1.34 -53.82
N LEU A 135 44.49 0.30 -53.98
CA LEU A 135 43.10 0.23 -53.51
C LEU A 135 42.92 -0.69 -52.30
N GLU A 136 44.02 -1.23 -51.76
CA GLU A 136 43.99 -2.07 -50.56
C GLU A 136 43.33 -1.32 -49.39
N ILE A 137 42.64 -2.06 -48.53
CA ILE A 137 41.97 -1.50 -47.37
C ILE A 137 42.80 -1.78 -46.14
N HIS A 138 43.09 -0.72 -45.42
CA HIS A 138 43.81 -0.78 -44.16
C HIS A 138 42.77 -0.74 -43.04
N GLY A 139 42.46 -1.92 -42.49
CA GLY A 139 41.36 -2.12 -41.52
C GLY A 139 41.51 -1.39 -40.18
N GLU A 140 42.69 -0.85 -39.89
CA GLU A 140 42.94 0.01 -38.72
C GLU A 140 42.43 1.45 -38.92
N PHE A 141 42.13 1.82 -40.17
CA PHE A 141 41.68 3.16 -40.55
C PHE A 141 40.18 3.17 -40.88
N SER A 142 39.53 4.29 -40.59
CA SER A 142 38.15 4.54 -41.01
C SER A 142 38.02 4.57 -42.54
N MET A 143 36.79 4.53 -43.03
CA MET A 143 36.51 4.67 -44.46
C MET A 143 37.04 6.00 -45.02
N ALA A 144 36.88 7.11 -44.27
CA ALA A 144 37.37 8.43 -44.68
C ALA A 144 38.90 8.49 -44.75
N GLU A 145 39.59 7.85 -43.81
CA GLU A 145 41.05 7.76 -43.79
C GLU A 145 41.59 6.85 -44.91
N ASN A 146 40.90 5.73 -45.21
CA ASN A 146 41.23 4.91 -46.37
C ASN A 146 41.07 5.69 -47.69
N VAL A 147 40.02 6.51 -47.81
CA VAL A 147 39.87 7.44 -48.95
C VAL A 147 41.03 8.44 -48.98
N GLU A 148 41.48 8.94 -47.83
CA GLU A 148 42.60 9.87 -47.77
C GLU A 148 43.94 9.22 -48.15
N ILE A 149 44.20 7.99 -47.72
CA ILE A 149 45.36 7.19 -48.17
C ILE A 149 45.35 7.06 -49.70
N ARG A 150 44.20 6.72 -50.29
CA ARG A 150 44.03 6.64 -51.75
C ARG A 150 44.25 8.00 -52.44
N ARG A 151 43.77 9.09 -51.83
CA ARG A 151 44.01 10.46 -52.31
C ARG A 151 45.47 10.87 -52.22
N MET A 152 46.24 10.40 -51.22
CA MET A 152 47.68 10.64 -51.16
C MET A 152 48.41 10.03 -52.36
N TYR A 153 48.09 8.80 -52.75
CA TYR A 153 48.63 8.21 -53.99
C TYR A 153 48.25 9.03 -55.21
N ALA A 154 46.98 9.43 -55.34
CA ALA A 154 46.52 10.23 -56.47
C ALA A 154 47.22 11.60 -56.54
N ARG A 155 47.36 12.29 -55.40
CA ARG A 155 48.08 13.57 -55.30
C ARG A 155 49.56 13.44 -55.69
N TYR A 156 50.21 12.37 -55.24
CA TYR A 156 51.59 12.08 -55.63
C TYR A 156 51.74 11.91 -57.14
N LEU A 157 50.89 11.06 -57.74
CA LEU A 157 50.91 10.79 -59.17
C LEU A 157 50.63 12.06 -59.98
N GLU A 158 49.64 12.86 -59.57
CA GLU A 158 49.27 14.12 -60.22
C GLU A 158 50.39 15.16 -60.15
N ASP A 159 50.98 15.39 -58.97
CA ASP A 159 52.06 16.37 -58.80
C ASP A 159 53.32 15.94 -59.56
N ALA A 160 53.68 14.65 -59.49
CA ALA A 160 54.79 14.08 -60.26
C ALA A 160 54.59 14.27 -61.77
N MET A 161 53.38 14.01 -62.28
CA MET A 161 53.05 14.20 -63.70
C MET A 161 53.10 15.68 -64.10
N ASN A 162 52.57 16.59 -63.28
CA ASN A 162 52.59 18.02 -63.55
C ASN A 162 54.03 18.55 -63.63
N ARG A 163 54.90 18.13 -62.70
CA ARG A 163 56.34 18.47 -62.72
C ARG A 163 57.05 17.94 -63.96
N MET A 164 56.74 16.70 -64.38
CA MET A 164 57.28 16.14 -65.63
C MET A 164 56.78 16.90 -66.87
N LEU A 165 55.52 17.35 -66.89
CA LEU A 165 54.97 18.17 -67.97
C LEU A 165 55.65 19.53 -68.05
N ASP A 166 55.81 20.21 -66.92
CA ASP A 166 56.49 21.51 -66.83
C ASP A 166 57.96 21.41 -67.25
N GLY A 167 58.60 20.27 -66.94
CA GLY A 167 59.95 19.91 -67.39
C GLY A 167 60.04 19.39 -68.83
N GLN A 168 58.95 19.37 -69.60
CA GLN A 168 58.88 18.86 -70.98
C GLN A 168 59.31 17.38 -71.13
N ARG A 169 58.87 16.50 -70.21
CA ARG A 169 59.16 15.05 -70.17
C ARG A 169 57.94 14.15 -70.40
N ALA A 170 56.93 14.67 -71.10
CA ALA A 170 55.64 14.00 -71.31
C ALA A 170 55.70 12.72 -72.18
N ASP A 171 56.81 12.49 -72.88
CA ASP A 171 57.03 11.37 -73.80
C ASP A 171 57.81 10.20 -73.18
N ASN A 172 58.18 10.30 -71.90
CA ASN A 172 58.90 9.24 -71.18
C ASN A 172 57.95 8.09 -70.75
N ASP A 173 58.49 6.86 -70.71
CA ASP A 173 57.82 5.66 -70.21
C ASP A 173 57.30 5.85 -68.77
N THR A 174 58.05 6.52 -67.88
CA THR A 174 57.61 6.81 -66.49
C THR A 174 56.37 7.68 -66.46
N TYR A 175 56.31 8.73 -67.29
CA TYR A 175 55.11 9.59 -67.37
C TYR A 175 53.90 8.81 -67.88
N SER A 176 54.10 7.93 -68.86
CA SER A 176 53.03 7.10 -69.43
C SER A 176 52.47 6.13 -68.40
N GLU A 177 53.33 5.50 -67.59
CA GLU A 177 52.91 4.59 -66.51
C GLU A 177 52.16 5.35 -65.40
N TYR A 178 52.71 6.46 -64.90
CA TYR A 178 52.07 7.29 -63.87
C TYR A 178 50.70 7.79 -64.33
N LYS A 179 50.58 8.22 -65.59
CA LYS A 179 49.31 8.63 -66.20
C LYS A 179 48.32 7.48 -66.30
N SER A 180 48.77 6.29 -66.67
CA SER A 180 47.93 5.09 -66.72
C SER A 180 47.38 4.76 -65.33
N THR A 181 48.26 4.66 -64.34
CA THR A 181 47.92 4.36 -62.95
C THR A 181 46.99 5.41 -62.34
N PHE A 182 47.25 6.70 -62.57
CA PHE A 182 46.35 7.78 -62.13
C PHE A 182 44.97 7.68 -62.78
N THR A 183 44.91 7.44 -64.09
CA THR A 183 43.64 7.33 -64.83
C THR A 183 42.79 6.15 -64.33
N GLU A 184 43.43 5.04 -63.92
CA GLU A 184 42.75 3.89 -63.34
C GLU A 184 42.32 4.13 -61.88
N LEU A 185 43.17 4.75 -61.07
CA LEU A 185 42.94 4.98 -59.64
C LEU A 185 41.88 6.05 -59.38
N GLN A 186 41.91 7.16 -60.12
CA GLN A 186 41.12 8.36 -59.86
C GLN A 186 39.60 8.13 -59.75
N PRO A 187 38.93 7.35 -60.63
CA PRO A 187 37.49 7.11 -60.50
C PRO A 187 37.12 6.17 -59.35
N ARG A 188 38.09 5.49 -58.73
CA ARG A 188 37.88 4.40 -57.76
C ARG A 188 38.29 4.76 -56.34
N LEU A 189 38.68 6.01 -56.08
CA LEU A 189 39.15 6.47 -54.77
C LEU A 189 38.13 6.20 -53.65
N GLU A 190 36.85 6.43 -53.94
CA GLU A 190 35.73 6.24 -53.01
C GLU A 190 34.94 4.94 -53.26
N GLU A 191 35.42 4.10 -54.19
CA GLU A 191 34.77 2.82 -54.50
C GLU A 191 35.19 1.75 -53.49
N PHE A 192 34.21 1.18 -52.80
CA PHE A 192 34.39 0.06 -51.87
C PHE A 192 33.35 -1.01 -52.17
N SER A 193 33.80 -2.27 -52.27
CA SER A 193 32.90 -3.39 -52.48
C SER A 193 32.02 -3.62 -51.24
N TYR A 194 30.93 -4.37 -51.40
CA TYR A 194 30.10 -4.75 -50.25
C TYR A 194 30.82 -5.66 -49.26
N ARG A 195 31.77 -6.46 -49.76
CA ARG A 195 32.67 -7.24 -48.91
C ARG A 195 33.49 -6.30 -48.02
N ASP A 196 34.13 -5.31 -48.63
CA ASP A 196 34.96 -4.32 -47.93
C ASP A 196 34.19 -3.60 -46.83
N LYS A 197 32.99 -3.12 -47.15
CA LYS A 197 32.10 -2.45 -46.19
C LYS A 197 31.78 -3.35 -45.01
N ALA A 198 31.38 -4.61 -45.28
CA ALA A 198 31.01 -5.56 -44.24
C ALA A 198 32.22 -6.01 -43.39
N GLU A 199 33.39 -6.14 -44.00
CA GLU A 199 34.60 -6.66 -43.35
C GLU A 199 35.30 -5.59 -42.49
N PHE A 200 35.35 -4.33 -42.96
CA PHE A 200 36.20 -3.29 -42.36
C PHE A 200 35.48 -2.05 -41.82
N PHE A 201 34.31 -1.68 -42.34
CA PHE A 201 33.73 -0.34 -42.06
C PHE A 201 32.48 -0.33 -41.19
N ILE A 202 31.92 -1.49 -40.86
CA ILE A 202 30.83 -1.58 -39.89
C ILE A 202 31.37 -1.77 -38.47
N THR A 203 30.67 -1.19 -37.50
CA THR A 203 30.97 -1.39 -36.08
C THR A 203 30.57 -2.79 -35.61
N ALA A 204 31.05 -3.19 -34.42
CA ALA A 204 30.72 -4.48 -33.84
C ALA A 204 29.21 -4.66 -33.60
N GLY A 205 28.52 -3.62 -33.10
CA GLY A 205 27.08 -3.69 -32.85
C GLY A 205 26.25 -3.76 -34.14
N VAL A 206 26.66 -3.06 -35.20
CA VAL A 206 26.05 -3.19 -36.53
C VAL A 206 26.25 -4.60 -37.09
N ARG A 207 27.45 -5.18 -36.93
CA ARG A 207 27.77 -6.53 -37.38
C ARG A 207 26.89 -7.58 -36.69
N GLU A 208 26.82 -7.54 -35.37
CA GLU A 208 25.95 -8.43 -34.58
C GLU A 208 24.49 -8.30 -34.99
N TYR A 209 24.02 -7.06 -35.18
CA TYR A 209 22.66 -6.80 -35.64
C TYR A 209 22.38 -7.42 -37.01
N LEU A 210 23.21 -7.15 -38.01
CA LEU A 210 23.06 -7.66 -39.37
C LEU A 210 23.15 -9.19 -39.41
N GLN A 211 24.01 -9.79 -38.60
CA GLN A 211 24.06 -11.24 -38.42
C GLN A 211 22.74 -11.79 -37.85
N SER A 212 22.15 -11.12 -36.84
CA SER A 212 20.85 -11.52 -36.29
C SER A 212 19.69 -11.37 -37.29
N VAL A 213 19.76 -10.35 -38.16
CA VAL A 213 18.79 -10.13 -39.24
C VAL A 213 18.92 -11.25 -40.26
N TYR A 214 20.16 -11.56 -40.66
CA TYR A 214 20.48 -12.63 -41.59
C TYR A 214 19.94 -13.98 -41.11
N GLU A 215 20.23 -14.38 -39.88
CA GLU A 215 19.75 -15.64 -39.30
C GLU A 215 18.22 -15.70 -39.25
N ARG A 216 17.57 -14.63 -38.78
CA ARG A 216 16.11 -14.56 -38.70
C ARG A 216 15.44 -14.61 -40.07
N MET A 217 16.00 -13.93 -41.07
CA MET A 217 15.52 -13.98 -42.45
C MET A 217 15.72 -15.37 -43.03
N ARG A 218 16.88 -16.01 -42.77
CA ARG A 218 17.19 -17.37 -43.21
C ARG A 218 16.15 -18.36 -42.70
N GLU A 219 15.77 -18.27 -41.43
CA GLU A 219 14.75 -19.12 -40.81
C GLU A 219 13.35 -18.93 -41.42
N LYS A 220 12.97 -17.69 -41.73
CA LYS A 220 11.60 -17.35 -42.15
C LYS A 220 11.38 -17.45 -43.67
N GLN A 221 12.42 -17.22 -44.47
CA GLN A 221 12.27 -16.99 -45.91
C GLN A 221 12.84 -18.11 -46.78
N LEU A 222 13.81 -18.89 -46.29
CA LEU A 222 14.39 -19.99 -47.06
C LEU A 222 13.65 -21.31 -46.80
N SER A 223 13.55 -22.12 -47.84
CA SER A 223 13.16 -23.52 -47.76
C SER A 223 14.18 -24.32 -46.96
N VAL A 224 13.75 -25.45 -46.39
CA VAL A 224 14.63 -26.36 -45.61
C VAL A 224 15.90 -26.72 -46.40
N ARG A 225 15.79 -26.94 -47.71
CA ARG A 225 16.94 -27.25 -48.57
C ARG A 225 17.89 -26.07 -48.71
N ALA A 226 17.38 -24.86 -48.96
CA ALA A 226 18.21 -23.68 -49.13
C ALA A 226 18.83 -23.23 -47.80
N LYS A 227 18.08 -23.31 -46.70
CA LYS A 227 18.57 -23.07 -45.35
C LYS A 227 19.76 -23.97 -45.02
N ASN A 228 19.60 -25.29 -45.14
CA ASN A 228 20.68 -26.24 -44.85
C ASN A 228 21.92 -26.01 -45.73
N PHE A 229 21.72 -25.62 -46.99
CA PHE A 229 22.83 -25.27 -47.87
C PHE A 229 23.57 -24.02 -47.39
N VAL A 230 22.82 -22.94 -47.12
CA VAL A 230 23.35 -21.65 -46.71
C VAL A 230 24.05 -21.72 -45.35
N GLU A 231 23.53 -22.48 -44.39
CA GLU A 231 24.17 -22.71 -43.08
C GLU A 231 25.61 -23.22 -43.18
N HIS A 232 25.91 -24.00 -44.23
CA HIS A 232 27.25 -24.55 -44.45
C HIS A 232 28.08 -23.69 -45.42
N ALA A 233 27.45 -23.18 -46.48
CA ALA A 233 28.14 -22.48 -47.57
C ALA A 233 28.38 -20.99 -47.28
N ALA A 234 27.56 -20.38 -46.42
CA ALA A 234 27.63 -18.98 -46.04
C ALA A 234 27.09 -18.79 -44.61
N PRO A 235 27.79 -19.27 -43.58
CA PRO A 235 27.30 -19.21 -42.20
C PRO A 235 27.12 -17.77 -41.68
N ARG A 236 27.86 -16.79 -42.23
CA ARG A 236 27.76 -15.39 -41.85
C ARG A 236 27.21 -14.53 -43.00
N PHE A 237 26.62 -13.39 -42.66
CA PHE A 237 26.06 -12.50 -43.68
C PHE A 237 27.13 -11.94 -44.63
N GLU A 238 28.37 -11.75 -44.15
CA GLU A 238 29.51 -11.25 -44.94
C GLU A 238 29.86 -12.21 -46.10
N ASP A 239 29.65 -13.51 -45.89
CA ASP A 239 29.95 -14.54 -46.89
C ASP A 239 29.04 -14.39 -48.13
N LEU A 240 27.83 -13.82 -47.94
CA LEU A 240 26.92 -13.45 -49.02
C LEU A 240 27.03 -11.98 -49.45
N ALA A 241 27.52 -11.08 -48.59
CA ALA A 241 27.65 -9.65 -48.90
C ALA A 241 28.50 -9.39 -50.15
N GLN A 242 29.55 -10.20 -50.35
CA GLN A 242 30.39 -10.13 -51.55
C GLN A 242 29.63 -10.36 -52.88
N TYR A 243 28.43 -10.93 -52.83
CA TYR A 243 27.60 -11.24 -53.99
C TYR A 243 26.39 -10.32 -54.16
N PHE A 244 26.25 -9.26 -53.36
CA PHE A 244 25.07 -8.37 -53.40
C PHE A 244 24.79 -7.77 -54.78
N ASP A 245 25.84 -7.35 -55.50
CA ASP A 245 25.73 -6.82 -56.86
C ASP A 245 26.10 -7.84 -57.95
N SER A 246 26.42 -9.08 -57.56
CA SER A 246 26.82 -10.10 -58.53
C SER A 246 25.61 -10.72 -59.23
N PRO A 247 25.69 -11.04 -60.53
CA PRO A 247 24.66 -11.79 -61.23
C PRO A 247 24.49 -13.21 -60.64
N LEU A 248 23.31 -13.81 -60.81
CA LEU A 248 22.98 -15.16 -60.33
C LEU A 248 24.04 -16.22 -60.69
N LEU A 249 24.72 -16.08 -61.83
CA LEU A 249 25.76 -17.02 -62.27
C LEU A 249 26.96 -17.08 -61.32
N ASP A 250 27.30 -15.97 -60.65
CA ASP A 250 28.42 -15.92 -59.72
C ASP A 250 28.16 -16.70 -58.44
N TYR A 251 26.90 -16.91 -58.06
CA TYR A 251 26.53 -17.72 -56.89
C TYR A 251 26.91 -19.20 -57.06
N ARG A 252 27.27 -19.66 -58.27
CA ARG A 252 27.86 -20.98 -58.46
C ARG A 252 29.20 -21.15 -57.73
N LYS A 253 29.88 -20.04 -57.39
CA LYS A 253 31.11 -20.06 -56.58
C LYS A 253 30.85 -20.59 -55.16
N LEU A 254 29.62 -20.48 -54.64
CA LEU A 254 29.23 -21.05 -53.35
C LEU A 254 29.13 -22.59 -53.36
N CYS A 255 28.97 -23.21 -54.55
CA CYS A 255 28.92 -24.68 -54.67
C CYS A 255 29.62 -25.17 -55.95
N PRO A 256 30.97 -25.08 -56.00
CA PRO A 256 31.73 -25.47 -57.18
C PRO A 256 31.44 -26.92 -57.58
N GLY A 257 31.14 -27.16 -58.85
CA GLY A 257 30.91 -28.50 -59.40
C GLY A 257 29.54 -29.14 -59.07
N GLN A 258 28.64 -28.44 -58.36
CA GLN A 258 27.30 -28.95 -58.03
C GLN A 258 26.19 -28.26 -58.85
N SER A 259 25.22 -29.03 -59.35
CA SER A 259 24.06 -28.48 -60.08
C SER A 259 22.89 -28.20 -59.14
N MET A 260 22.89 -27.03 -58.51
CA MET A 260 21.86 -26.59 -57.55
C MET A 260 21.14 -25.30 -57.94
N MET A 261 20.91 -25.08 -59.24
CA MET A 261 20.40 -23.80 -59.75
C MET A 261 19.09 -23.30 -59.10
N LYS A 262 18.17 -24.21 -58.74
CA LYS A 262 16.94 -23.84 -58.02
C LYS A 262 17.25 -23.25 -56.64
N THR A 263 18.14 -23.89 -55.88
CA THR A 263 18.59 -23.42 -54.57
C THR A 263 19.37 -22.11 -54.70
N LEU A 264 20.27 -22.00 -55.68
CA LEU A 264 21.01 -20.75 -55.91
C LEU A 264 20.10 -19.58 -56.33
N THR A 265 19.03 -19.84 -57.08
CA THR A 265 18.04 -18.81 -57.44
C THR A 265 17.29 -18.31 -56.20
N GLU A 266 16.95 -19.23 -55.30
CA GLU A 266 16.32 -18.90 -54.02
C GLU A 266 17.28 -18.07 -53.13
N VAL A 267 18.53 -18.51 -53.00
CA VAL A 267 19.58 -17.78 -52.25
C VAL A 267 19.84 -16.40 -52.86
N PHE A 268 19.86 -16.27 -54.18
CA PHE A 268 20.01 -14.98 -54.87
C PHE A 268 18.87 -14.01 -54.55
N ASN A 269 17.62 -14.49 -54.59
CA ASN A 269 16.46 -13.65 -54.24
C ASN A 269 16.47 -13.27 -52.77
N PHE A 270 16.81 -14.20 -51.88
CA PHE A 270 17.05 -13.94 -50.47
C PHE A 270 18.15 -12.89 -50.26
N ASN A 271 19.26 -12.99 -51.00
CA ASN A 271 20.40 -12.09 -50.82
C ASN A 271 20.10 -10.66 -51.28
N LYS A 272 19.16 -10.47 -52.22
CA LYS A 272 18.63 -9.15 -52.56
C LYS A 272 17.92 -8.48 -51.39
N LEU A 273 17.12 -9.25 -50.63
CA LEU A 273 16.45 -8.74 -49.44
C LEU A 273 17.46 -8.45 -48.32
N LEU A 274 18.48 -9.31 -48.17
CA LEU A 274 19.57 -9.07 -47.22
C LEU A 274 20.35 -7.80 -47.55
N LYS A 275 20.58 -7.52 -48.84
CA LYS A 275 21.19 -6.28 -49.31
C LYS A 275 20.39 -5.05 -48.90
N GLU A 276 19.06 -5.08 -49.04
CA GLU A 276 18.20 -3.96 -48.62
C GLU A 276 18.31 -3.65 -47.13
N GLU A 277 18.44 -4.68 -46.29
CA GLU A 277 18.71 -4.50 -44.86
C GLU A 277 20.14 -3.99 -44.64
N PHE A 278 21.16 -4.57 -45.27
CA PHE A 278 22.54 -4.09 -45.17
C PHE A 278 22.66 -2.60 -45.51
N ASP A 279 22.12 -2.19 -46.66
CA ASP A 279 22.14 -0.80 -47.14
C ASP A 279 21.49 0.17 -46.14
N ARG A 280 20.53 -0.29 -45.32
CA ARG A 280 19.84 0.54 -44.32
C ARG A 280 20.68 0.77 -43.06
N TYR A 281 21.50 -0.20 -42.66
CA TYR A 281 22.15 -0.20 -41.33
C TYR A 281 23.67 -0.03 -41.35
N TRP A 282 24.35 -0.32 -42.45
CA TRP A 282 25.82 -0.39 -42.44
C TRP A 282 26.53 0.93 -42.09
N GLN A 283 25.89 2.08 -42.29
CA GLN A 283 26.43 3.41 -41.92
C GLN A 283 25.98 3.90 -40.55
N MET A 284 25.12 3.15 -39.86
CA MET A 284 24.62 3.55 -38.54
C MET A 284 25.70 3.32 -37.49
N SER A 285 25.72 4.18 -36.47
CA SER A 285 26.47 3.93 -35.25
C SER A 285 25.82 2.81 -34.41
N ASP A 286 26.57 2.24 -33.47
CA ASP A 286 26.04 1.26 -32.52
C ASP A 286 24.80 1.80 -31.77
N ASP A 287 24.83 3.07 -31.36
CA ASP A 287 23.71 3.75 -30.69
C ASP A 287 22.46 3.82 -31.57
N GLU A 288 22.62 4.13 -32.86
CA GLU A 288 21.51 4.23 -33.80
C GLU A 288 20.89 2.86 -34.08
N VAL A 289 21.71 1.80 -34.21
CA VAL A 289 21.23 0.42 -34.37
C VAL A 289 20.49 -0.03 -33.11
N GLN A 290 21.05 0.20 -31.92
CA GLN A 290 20.40 -0.16 -30.65
C GLN A 290 19.08 0.61 -30.47
N SER A 291 19.04 1.89 -30.82
CA SER A 291 17.82 2.69 -30.82
C SER A 291 16.77 2.14 -31.79
N ALA A 292 17.18 1.68 -32.98
CA ALA A 292 16.30 1.04 -33.95
C ALA A 292 15.76 -0.31 -33.45
N LEU A 293 16.59 -1.11 -32.78
CA LEU A 293 16.19 -2.36 -32.13
C LEU A 293 15.15 -2.11 -31.04
N LEU A 294 15.41 -1.19 -30.11
CA LEU A 294 14.47 -0.83 -29.06
C LEU A 294 13.17 -0.27 -29.63
N LYS A 295 13.20 0.47 -30.74
CA LYS A 295 11.99 0.94 -31.42
C LYS A 295 11.17 -0.20 -32.02
N ARG A 296 11.82 -1.26 -32.50
CA ARG A 296 11.15 -2.45 -33.03
C ARG A 296 10.53 -3.28 -31.92
N ASP A 297 11.29 -3.55 -30.86
CA ASP A 297 10.91 -4.48 -29.79
C ASP A 297 9.98 -3.81 -28.77
N TYR A 298 10.17 -2.51 -28.54
CA TYR A 298 9.37 -1.68 -27.62
C TYR A 298 8.82 -0.43 -28.34
N PRO A 299 7.91 -0.59 -29.33
CA PRO A 299 7.42 0.50 -30.17
C PRO A 299 6.61 1.54 -29.40
N TYR A 300 6.17 1.20 -28.18
CA TYR A 300 5.40 2.06 -27.29
C TYR A 300 6.25 3.11 -26.57
N LEU A 301 7.58 3.00 -26.60
CA LEU A 301 8.47 3.97 -25.96
C LEU A 301 8.65 5.23 -26.81
N SER A 302 8.76 6.39 -26.15
CA SER A 302 9.23 7.64 -26.77
C SER A 302 10.74 7.61 -27.04
N SER A 303 11.26 8.60 -27.75
CA SER A 303 12.71 8.73 -27.98
C SER A 303 13.51 8.93 -26.70
N VAL A 304 12.94 9.62 -25.71
CA VAL A 304 13.59 9.86 -24.41
C VAL A 304 13.61 8.57 -23.59
N GLU A 305 12.49 7.85 -23.54
CA GLU A 305 12.39 6.58 -22.80
C GLU A 305 13.28 5.49 -23.42
N ARG A 306 13.40 5.43 -24.75
CA ARG A 306 14.36 4.51 -25.42
C ARG A 306 15.80 4.80 -25.05
N ARG A 307 16.19 6.08 -24.96
CA ARG A 307 17.55 6.45 -24.54
C ARG A 307 17.84 5.95 -23.13
N PHE A 308 16.91 6.16 -22.21
CA PHE A 308 17.02 5.64 -20.84
C PHE A 308 17.17 4.11 -20.81
N VAL A 309 16.33 3.37 -21.55
CA VAL A 309 16.40 1.90 -21.61
C VAL A 309 17.75 1.41 -22.17
N MET A 310 18.29 2.14 -23.15
CA MET A 310 19.60 1.85 -23.75
C MET A 310 20.73 2.10 -22.76
N GLU A 311 20.76 3.25 -22.10
CA GLU A 311 21.75 3.62 -21.09
C GLU A 311 21.71 2.65 -19.90
N HIS A 312 20.53 2.39 -19.34
CA HIS A 312 20.36 1.41 -18.26
C HIS A 312 20.81 0.00 -18.66
N GLY A 313 20.52 -0.43 -19.90
CA GLY A 313 20.98 -1.71 -20.41
C GLY A 313 22.51 -1.82 -20.48
N ARG A 314 23.21 -0.72 -20.83
CA ARG A 314 24.68 -0.64 -20.85
C ARG A 314 25.27 -0.69 -19.45
N ASP A 315 24.69 0.08 -18.52
CA ASP A 315 25.24 0.25 -17.19
C ASP A 315 24.96 -0.96 -16.28
N CYS A 316 23.78 -1.56 -16.41
CA CYS A 316 23.32 -2.65 -15.53
C CYS A 316 23.36 -4.04 -16.19
N GLY A 317 23.68 -4.14 -17.48
CA GLY A 317 23.67 -5.39 -18.25
C GLY A 317 22.28 -5.96 -18.56
N VAL A 318 21.22 -5.37 -18.02
CA VAL A 318 19.82 -5.76 -18.26
C VAL A 318 18.96 -4.51 -18.44
N HIS A 319 18.01 -4.55 -19.38
CA HIS A 319 17.04 -3.47 -19.57
C HIS A 319 16.12 -3.32 -18.35
N PRO A 320 15.59 -2.12 -18.05
CA PRO A 320 14.76 -1.88 -16.87
C PRO A 320 13.37 -2.52 -17.07
N MET A 321 13.20 -3.75 -16.61
CA MET A 321 12.05 -4.59 -16.95
C MET A 321 10.73 -4.10 -16.35
N PHE A 322 10.75 -3.57 -15.11
CA PHE A 322 9.54 -2.99 -14.52
C PHE A 322 9.15 -1.69 -15.22
N PHE A 323 10.13 -0.87 -15.62
CA PHE A 323 9.89 0.31 -16.44
C PHE A 323 9.26 -0.06 -17.79
N LEU A 324 9.80 -1.08 -18.47
CA LEU A 324 9.27 -1.57 -19.75
C LEU A 324 7.84 -2.11 -19.61
N LEU A 325 7.57 -2.91 -18.58
CA LEU A 325 6.25 -3.48 -18.29
C LEU A 325 5.23 -2.40 -17.92
N TYR A 326 5.62 -1.45 -17.08
CA TYR A 326 4.78 -0.31 -16.73
C TYR A 326 4.38 0.48 -17.97
N ASN A 327 5.34 0.86 -18.82
CA ASN A 327 5.07 1.64 -20.02
C ASN A 327 4.21 0.87 -21.04
N TYR A 328 4.45 -0.43 -21.20
CA TYR A 328 3.62 -1.29 -22.03
C TYR A 328 2.17 -1.28 -21.55
N MET A 329 1.94 -1.54 -20.25
CA MET A 329 0.60 -1.61 -19.67
C MET A 329 -0.09 -0.25 -19.66
N ARG A 330 0.64 0.82 -19.37
CA ARG A 330 0.13 2.20 -19.30
C ARG A 330 -0.48 2.64 -20.62
N ILE A 331 0.14 2.33 -21.75
CA ILE A 331 -0.34 2.80 -23.06
C ILE A 331 -0.96 1.70 -23.93
N SER A 332 -1.19 0.51 -23.37
CA SER A 332 -1.77 -0.62 -24.11
C SER A 332 -3.18 -0.28 -24.60
N GLU A 333 -3.39 -0.37 -25.91
CA GLU A 333 -4.72 -0.30 -26.51
C GLU A 333 -5.40 -1.68 -26.63
N VAL A 334 -4.72 -2.73 -26.17
CA VAL A 334 -5.31 -4.07 -26.08
C VAL A 334 -6.38 -4.06 -24.99
N ARG A 335 -7.63 -4.37 -25.37
CA ARG A 335 -8.81 -4.16 -24.51
C ARG A 335 -8.66 -4.66 -23.07
N ASN A 336 -8.22 -5.90 -22.86
CA ASN A 336 -8.18 -6.47 -21.52
C ASN A 336 -7.00 -5.91 -20.70
N ASN A 337 -5.82 -5.72 -21.30
CA ASN A 337 -4.71 -4.97 -20.68
C ASN A 337 -5.16 -3.56 -20.27
N LYS A 338 -5.86 -2.84 -21.15
CA LYS A 338 -6.36 -1.48 -20.88
C LYS A 338 -7.34 -1.46 -19.71
N ILE A 339 -8.27 -2.42 -19.65
CA ILE A 339 -9.19 -2.57 -18.52
C ILE A 339 -8.43 -2.80 -17.22
N PHE A 340 -7.43 -3.68 -17.22
CA PHE A 340 -6.58 -3.93 -16.04
C PHE A 340 -5.82 -2.65 -15.63
N SER A 341 -5.21 -1.95 -16.58
CA SER A 341 -4.46 -0.72 -16.31
C SER A 341 -5.31 0.41 -15.74
N LEU A 342 -6.55 0.54 -16.21
CA LEU A 342 -7.49 1.55 -15.70
C LEU A 342 -8.04 1.17 -14.32
N LEU A 343 -8.36 -0.11 -14.09
CA LEU A 343 -8.85 -0.62 -12.80
C LEU A 343 -7.85 -0.31 -11.68
N TYR A 344 -6.58 -0.56 -11.95
CA TYR A 344 -5.51 -0.50 -10.95
C TYR A 344 -4.64 0.75 -11.03
N GLY A 345 -5.08 1.80 -11.75
CA GLY A 345 -4.38 3.08 -11.80
C GLY A 345 -3.02 3.05 -12.50
N ILE A 346 -2.68 2.01 -13.25
CA ILE A 346 -1.43 1.96 -14.05
C ILE A 346 -1.45 3.04 -15.14
N PHE A 347 -2.63 3.36 -15.68
CA PHE A 347 -2.80 4.35 -16.75
C PHE A 347 -2.42 5.77 -16.32
N ASP A 348 -2.93 6.25 -15.18
CA ASP A 348 -2.85 7.65 -14.75
C ASP A 348 -2.69 7.85 -13.24
N GLY A 349 -2.35 6.79 -12.50
CA GLY A 349 -2.26 6.79 -11.04
C GLY A 349 -3.62 6.75 -10.33
N LYS A 350 -4.74 6.63 -11.06
CA LYS A 350 -6.09 6.63 -10.48
C LYS A 350 -6.79 5.30 -10.69
N GLU A 351 -7.03 4.59 -9.59
CA GLU A 351 -7.86 3.39 -9.59
C GLU A 351 -9.30 3.75 -9.97
N ARG A 352 -9.96 2.82 -10.66
CA ARG A 352 -11.37 2.96 -11.06
C ARG A 352 -12.15 1.79 -10.53
N THR A 353 -13.35 2.02 -10.07
CA THR A 353 -14.22 0.94 -9.62
C THR A 353 -14.68 0.09 -10.81
N LEU A 354 -15.08 -1.16 -10.53
CA LEU A 354 -15.68 -2.04 -11.53
C LEU A 354 -16.94 -1.42 -12.18
N ASN A 355 -17.66 -0.56 -11.46
CA ASN A 355 -18.87 0.11 -11.95
C ASN A 355 -18.53 1.25 -12.92
N GLU A 356 -17.57 2.10 -12.55
CA GLU A 356 -17.09 3.18 -13.42
C GLU A 356 -16.55 2.62 -14.73
N LEU A 357 -15.79 1.53 -14.67
CA LEU A 357 -15.29 0.87 -15.88
C LEU A 357 -16.38 0.20 -16.71
N ALA A 358 -17.36 -0.42 -16.06
CA ALA A 358 -18.50 -1.02 -16.74
C ALA A 358 -19.26 0.03 -17.58
N GLU A 359 -19.49 1.21 -17.00
CA GLU A 359 -20.14 2.34 -17.68
C GLU A 359 -19.30 2.86 -18.86
N VAL A 360 -18.03 3.18 -18.62
CA VAL A 360 -17.13 3.73 -19.65
C VAL A 360 -16.89 2.76 -20.81
N MET A 361 -16.80 1.45 -20.53
CA MET A 361 -16.50 0.42 -21.53
C MET A 361 -17.75 -0.18 -22.19
N GLY A 362 -18.95 0.16 -21.72
CA GLY A 362 -20.20 -0.46 -22.19
C GLY A 362 -20.27 -1.96 -21.87
N LEU A 363 -19.72 -2.39 -20.74
CA LEU A 363 -19.68 -3.78 -20.28
C LEU A 363 -20.42 -3.94 -18.94
N THR A 364 -20.73 -5.18 -18.54
CA THR A 364 -21.27 -5.41 -17.19
C THR A 364 -20.15 -5.41 -16.14
N ARG A 365 -20.47 -5.03 -14.90
CA ARG A 365 -19.55 -5.12 -13.75
C ARG A 365 -18.90 -6.50 -13.62
N GLU A 366 -19.70 -7.56 -13.77
CA GLU A 366 -19.21 -8.94 -13.71
C GLU A 366 -18.28 -9.27 -14.89
N ARG A 367 -18.53 -8.71 -16.07
CA ARG A 367 -17.64 -8.90 -17.21
C ARG A 367 -16.27 -8.24 -16.99
N ILE A 368 -16.23 -7.04 -16.41
CA ILE A 368 -14.96 -6.39 -16.04
C ILE A 368 -14.19 -7.27 -15.05
N ARG A 369 -14.85 -7.75 -13.98
CA ARG A 369 -14.24 -8.64 -12.99
C ARG A 369 -13.67 -9.92 -13.63
N GLN A 370 -14.42 -10.54 -14.54
CA GLN A 370 -13.97 -11.74 -15.25
C GLN A 370 -12.77 -11.49 -16.15
N ILE A 371 -12.68 -10.32 -16.78
CA ILE A 371 -11.54 -9.94 -17.63
C ILE A 371 -10.27 -9.82 -16.78
N THR A 372 -10.35 -9.15 -15.63
CA THR A 372 -9.17 -8.89 -14.79
C THR A 372 -8.76 -10.07 -13.92
N SER A 373 -9.63 -11.05 -13.73
CA SER A 373 -9.31 -12.33 -13.06
C SER A 373 -8.81 -13.42 -14.02
N LYS A 374 -8.56 -13.11 -15.30
CA LYS A 374 -8.09 -14.07 -16.31
C LYS A 374 -6.74 -13.67 -16.89
N LYS A 375 -6.10 -14.61 -17.60
CA LYS A 375 -4.92 -14.31 -18.41
C LYS A 375 -5.19 -13.16 -19.38
N LEU A 376 -4.39 -12.12 -19.23
CA LEU A 376 -4.28 -10.96 -20.11
C LEU A 376 -3.30 -11.21 -21.26
N GLU A 377 -3.37 -10.40 -22.31
CA GLU A 377 -2.52 -10.54 -23.50
C GLU A 377 -1.06 -10.14 -23.25
N VAL A 378 -0.79 -9.26 -22.28
CA VAL A 378 0.60 -8.93 -21.87
C VAL A 378 1.42 -10.18 -21.56
N HIS A 379 0.76 -11.19 -21.04
CA HIS A 379 1.39 -12.42 -20.62
C HIS A 379 1.91 -13.30 -21.76
N ASP A 380 1.46 -13.07 -22.99
CA ASP A 380 1.91 -13.79 -24.19
C ASP A 380 3.01 -13.03 -24.94
N THR A 381 3.49 -11.92 -24.37
CA THR A 381 4.54 -11.09 -24.98
C THR A 381 5.94 -11.57 -24.60
N GLU A 382 6.91 -11.32 -25.49
CA GLU A 382 8.34 -11.56 -25.21
C GLU A 382 8.82 -10.78 -23.97
N LEU A 383 8.17 -9.66 -23.63
CA LEU A 383 8.46 -8.86 -22.44
C LEU A 383 8.25 -9.64 -21.13
N ILE A 384 7.26 -10.53 -21.07
CA ILE A 384 7.02 -11.37 -19.89
C ILE A 384 7.81 -12.69 -19.97
N MET A 385 7.97 -13.26 -21.17
CA MET A 385 8.59 -14.58 -21.35
C MET A 385 10.12 -14.57 -21.37
N THR A 386 10.75 -13.39 -21.32
CA THR A 386 12.21 -13.25 -21.39
C THR A 386 12.92 -13.70 -20.11
N ASP A 387 14.14 -14.23 -20.27
CA ASP A 387 15.03 -14.59 -19.18
C ASP A 387 15.58 -13.37 -18.41
N ALA A 388 15.38 -12.14 -18.92
CA ALA A 388 15.80 -10.91 -18.24
C ALA A 388 15.20 -10.76 -16.83
N TRP A 389 14.05 -11.38 -16.55
CA TRP A 389 13.45 -11.37 -15.21
C TRP A 389 14.30 -12.07 -14.14
N LYS A 390 15.24 -12.94 -14.54
CA LYS A 390 16.18 -13.62 -13.61
C LYS A 390 17.08 -12.63 -12.85
N SER A 391 17.35 -11.44 -13.41
CA SER A 391 18.10 -10.40 -12.68
C SER A 391 17.33 -9.77 -11.53
N TYR A 392 16.08 -10.18 -11.31
CA TYR A 392 15.20 -9.72 -10.23
C TYR A 392 14.91 -10.83 -9.22
N ASP A 393 15.60 -11.97 -9.28
CA ASP A 393 15.35 -13.13 -8.41
C ASP A 393 15.41 -12.78 -6.92
N GLU A 394 16.30 -11.87 -6.50
CA GLU A 394 16.37 -11.40 -5.10
C GLU A 394 15.03 -10.82 -4.61
N LEU A 395 14.38 -10.01 -5.45
CA LEU A 395 13.07 -9.43 -5.17
C LEU A 395 11.92 -10.43 -5.39
N LEU A 396 11.99 -11.20 -6.48
CA LEU A 396 10.94 -12.13 -6.89
C LEU A 396 10.86 -13.38 -6.01
N ALA A 397 11.95 -13.75 -5.33
CA ALA A 397 12.00 -14.86 -4.39
C ALA A 397 11.58 -14.48 -2.95
N MET A 398 11.36 -13.19 -2.65
CA MET A 398 10.93 -12.77 -1.32
C MET A 398 9.58 -13.40 -0.95
N PRO A 399 9.35 -13.73 0.34
CA PRO A 399 8.04 -14.21 0.81
C PRO A 399 6.94 -13.17 0.62
N PHE A 400 7.27 -11.90 0.85
CA PHE A 400 6.40 -10.76 0.61
C PHE A 400 7.23 -9.50 0.29
N VAL A 401 6.62 -8.53 -0.40
CA VAL A 401 7.23 -7.23 -0.72
C VAL A 401 6.30 -6.12 -0.25
N THR A 402 6.89 -5.07 0.32
CA THR A 402 6.18 -3.88 0.82
C THR A 402 6.84 -2.61 0.29
N ALA A 403 6.22 -1.45 0.52
CA ALA A 403 6.84 -0.16 0.20
C ALA A 403 8.16 0.07 0.96
N GLU A 404 8.35 -0.61 2.10
CA GLU A 404 9.55 -0.51 2.95
C GLU A 404 10.63 -1.53 2.62
N SER A 405 10.36 -2.50 1.74
CA SER A 405 11.35 -3.50 1.30
C SER A 405 12.54 -2.82 0.63
N VAL A 406 13.75 -3.18 1.06
CA VAL A 406 15.00 -2.57 0.60
C VAL A 406 15.20 -2.80 -0.90
N GLU A 407 14.92 -4.02 -1.34
CA GLU A 407 15.00 -4.47 -2.73
C GLU A 407 14.07 -3.65 -3.64
N TYR A 408 12.85 -3.36 -3.17
CA TYR A 408 11.91 -2.50 -3.90
C TYR A 408 12.40 -1.04 -3.95
N LYS A 409 12.89 -0.48 -2.84
CA LYS A 409 13.40 0.91 -2.82
C LYS A 409 14.58 1.09 -3.77
N GLN A 410 15.53 0.17 -3.75
CA GLN A 410 16.67 0.14 -4.67
C GLN A 410 16.22 -0.01 -6.13
N LEU A 411 15.26 -0.90 -6.41
CA LEU A 411 14.67 -1.07 -7.73
C LEU A 411 14.01 0.23 -8.23
N LYS A 412 13.20 0.85 -7.38
CA LYS A 412 12.46 2.08 -7.71
C LYS A 412 13.41 3.20 -8.15
N GLU A 413 14.51 3.36 -7.42
CA GLU A 413 15.56 4.33 -7.75
C GLU A 413 16.29 3.93 -9.04
N ARG A 414 16.74 2.68 -9.14
CA ARG A 414 17.52 2.18 -10.29
C ARG A 414 16.77 2.31 -11.62
N GLU A 415 15.47 2.01 -11.64
CA GLU A 415 14.65 2.04 -12.86
C GLU A 415 13.85 3.34 -13.04
N HIS A 416 14.08 4.34 -12.19
CA HIS A 416 13.36 5.62 -12.20
C HIS A 416 11.82 5.44 -12.21
N LEU A 417 11.30 4.52 -11.39
CA LEU A 417 9.86 4.21 -11.36
C LEU A 417 9.10 5.36 -10.67
N ASN A 418 8.29 6.07 -11.45
CA ASN A 418 7.59 7.29 -11.04
C ASN A 418 6.15 7.07 -10.52
N PHE A 419 5.83 5.84 -10.13
CA PHE A 419 4.54 5.45 -9.58
C PHE A 419 4.65 5.00 -8.11
N ASP A 420 3.49 4.87 -7.44
CA ASP A 420 3.43 4.43 -6.05
C ASP A 420 3.56 2.90 -5.91
N PHE A 421 3.67 2.42 -4.66
CA PHE A 421 3.79 0.99 -4.40
C PHE A 421 2.55 0.19 -4.82
N ARG A 422 1.35 0.81 -4.88
CA ARG A 422 0.13 0.10 -5.29
C ARG A 422 0.21 -0.29 -6.76
N VAL A 423 0.65 0.63 -7.61
CA VAL A 423 0.90 0.34 -9.03
C VAL A 423 1.97 -0.76 -9.16
N PHE A 424 3.08 -0.65 -8.41
CA PHE A 424 4.12 -1.68 -8.39
C PHE A 424 3.57 -3.06 -8.03
N ALA A 425 2.78 -3.15 -6.95
CA ALA A 425 2.17 -4.38 -6.48
C ALA A 425 1.28 -5.01 -7.56
N ARG A 426 0.57 -4.20 -8.35
CA ARG A 426 -0.28 -4.67 -9.45
C ARG A 426 0.52 -5.14 -10.67
N LEU A 427 1.67 -4.55 -10.94
CA LEU A 427 2.60 -5.07 -11.95
C LEU A 427 3.19 -6.42 -11.53
N MET A 428 3.52 -6.60 -10.24
CA MET A 428 3.96 -7.88 -9.70
C MET A 428 2.94 -9.01 -9.94
N GLN A 429 1.64 -8.72 -9.90
CA GLN A 429 0.60 -9.72 -10.19
C GLN A 429 0.63 -10.27 -11.62
N LEU A 430 1.27 -9.57 -12.56
CA LEU A 430 1.40 -10.01 -13.95
C LEU A 430 2.56 -11.01 -14.13
N LEU A 431 3.42 -11.16 -13.13
CA LEU A 431 4.61 -12.00 -13.12
C LEU A 431 4.38 -13.39 -12.48
N GLY A 432 5.36 -14.27 -12.62
CA GLY A 432 5.43 -15.57 -11.95
C GLY A 432 4.88 -16.76 -12.75
N GLU A 433 5.14 -17.97 -12.22
CA GLU A 433 4.55 -19.22 -12.71
C GLU A 433 3.02 -19.16 -12.58
N ARG A 434 2.30 -19.55 -13.62
CA ARG A 434 0.84 -19.55 -13.62
C ARG A 434 0.33 -20.96 -13.56
N ASP A 435 -0.28 -21.30 -12.43
CA ASP A 435 -1.01 -22.54 -12.29
C ASP A 435 -2.47 -22.32 -12.70
N PHE A 436 -2.92 -23.14 -13.65
CA PHE A 436 -4.32 -23.21 -14.02
C PHE A 436 -5.03 -24.18 -13.07
N GLU A 437 -5.90 -23.68 -12.20
CA GLU A 437 -6.74 -24.54 -11.38
C GLU A 437 -7.92 -25.10 -12.19
N VAL A 438 -7.81 -26.40 -12.48
CA VAL A 438 -8.83 -27.37 -12.93
C VAL A 438 -9.81 -26.92 -14.03
N ALA A 439 -9.69 -27.62 -15.16
CA ALA A 439 -10.71 -27.81 -16.19
C ALA A 439 -11.98 -28.48 -15.63
N VAL A 440 -13.08 -27.76 -15.45
CA VAL A 440 -14.40 -28.35 -15.13
C VAL A 440 -15.27 -28.36 -16.37
N ARG A 441 -15.90 -29.50 -16.66
CA ARG A 441 -16.86 -29.56 -17.75
C ARG A 441 -18.13 -28.83 -17.33
N ASN A 442 -18.52 -27.83 -18.10
CA ASN A 442 -19.81 -27.16 -17.94
C ASN A 442 -20.97 -28.13 -18.30
N GLN A 443 -22.21 -27.68 -18.10
CA GLN A 443 -23.41 -28.50 -18.37
C GLN A 443 -23.55 -28.95 -19.83
N SER A 444 -22.88 -28.27 -20.78
CA SER A 444 -22.78 -28.63 -22.19
C SER A 444 -21.64 -29.60 -22.52
N GLY A 445 -20.84 -30.01 -21.52
CA GLY A 445 -19.71 -30.93 -21.71
C GLY A 445 -18.42 -30.26 -22.19
N GLU A 446 -18.40 -28.94 -22.34
CA GLU A 446 -17.20 -28.17 -22.68
C GLU A 446 -16.34 -27.95 -21.44
N THR A 447 -15.04 -28.15 -21.60
CA THR A 447 -14.07 -27.86 -20.55
C THR A 447 -13.96 -26.35 -20.33
N GLU A 448 -14.41 -25.89 -19.16
CA GLU A 448 -14.26 -24.52 -18.69
C GLU A 448 -13.09 -24.47 -17.69
N LEU A 449 -12.06 -23.69 -18.00
CA LEU A 449 -10.97 -23.37 -17.08
C LEU A 449 -11.52 -22.46 -15.97
N LEU A 450 -11.56 -22.95 -14.73
CA LEU A 450 -12.33 -22.30 -13.68
C LEU A 450 -11.64 -21.09 -13.05
N ARG A 451 -10.32 -21.14 -12.76
CA ARG A 451 -9.62 -20.02 -12.09
C ARG A 451 -8.13 -19.94 -12.45
N PHE A 452 -7.65 -18.70 -12.47
CA PHE A 452 -6.24 -18.36 -12.53
C PHE A 452 -5.74 -18.07 -11.12
N SER A 453 -4.67 -18.74 -10.67
CA SER A 453 -3.93 -18.31 -9.48
C SER A 453 -2.68 -17.55 -9.93
N ASN A 454 -2.45 -16.40 -9.32
CA ASN A 454 -1.22 -15.64 -9.52
C ASN A 454 -0.22 -16.09 -8.46
N GLN A 455 1.04 -16.32 -8.85
CA GLN A 455 2.12 -16.55 -7.88
C GLN A 455 2.24 -15.35 -6.91
N TYR A 456 2.06 -14.13 -7.41
CA TYR A 456 2.06 -12.93 -6.59
C TYR A 456 0.64 -12.43 -6.35
N GLU A 457 0.19 -12.53 -5.10
CA GLU A 457 -1.07 -11.96 -4.66
C GLU A 457 -0.83 -10.57 -4.08
N THR A 458 -1.85 -9.72 -4.12
CA THR A 458 -1.76 -8.39 -3.49
C THR A 458 -2.95 -8.16 -2.60
N GLU A 459 -2.68 -7.59 -1.43
CA GLU A 459 -3.72 -7.15 -0.50
C GLU A 459 -3.55 -5.66 -0.21
N ILE A 460 -4.68 -5.00 0.06
CA ILE A 460 -4.73 -3.57 0.43
C ILE A 460 -5.39 -3.47 1.80
N VAL A 461 -4.67 -2.89 2.76
CA VAL A 461 -5.13 -2.68 4.13
C VAL A 461 -4.93 -1.21 4.47
N GLY A 462 -6.03 -0.50 4.74
CA GLY A 462 -5.99 0.96 4.84
C GLY A 462 -5.49 1.55 3.52
N ASP A 463 -4.42 2.35 3.60
CA ASP A 463 -3.76 2.90 2.43
C ASP A 463 -2.53 2.12 1.94
N VAL A 464 -2.20 1.02 2.60
CA VAL A 464 -0.99 0.23 2.35
C VAL A 464 -1.31 -0.96 1.46
N ALA A 465 -0.51 -1.15 0.41
CA ALA A 465 -0.51 -2.36 -0.40
C ALA A 465 0.65 -3.27 0.02
N VAL A 466 0.43 -4.58 -0.09
CA VAL A 466 1.45 -5.62 0.12
C VAL A 466 1.39 -6.63 -1.03
N VAL A 467 2.54 -7.19 -1.40
CA VAL A 467 2.66 -8.30 -2.36
C VAL A 467 3.04 -9.56 -1.60
N ILE A 468 2.37 -10.67 -1.84
CA ILE A 468 2.59 -11.95 -1.17
C ILE A 468 2.97 -12.99 -2.21
N ASN A 469 4.09 -13.66 -2.03
CA ASN A 469 4.54 -14.74 -2.90
C ASN A 469 3.94 -16.08 -2.46
N ARG A 470 2.93 -16.56 -3.20
CA ARG A 470 2.19 -17.79 -2.91
C ARG A 470 3.03 -19.06 -2.99
N LYS A 471 4.20 -19.02 -3.64
CA LYS A 471 5.15 -20.13 -3.63
C LYS A 471 5.82 -20.31 -2.26
N MET A 472 6.02 -19.20 -1.53
CA MET A 472 6.66 -19.17 -0.21
C MET A 472 5.65 -19.11 0.94
N MET A 473 4.50 -18.49 0.69
CA MET A 473 3.44 -18.25 1.67
C MET A 473 2.07 -18.76 1.15
N PRO A 474 1.93 -20.07 0.84
CA PRO A 474 0.72 -20.63 0.25
C PRO A 474 -0.49 -20.62 1.19
N SER A 475 -0.26 -20.72 2.51
CA SER A 475 -1.34 -20.92 3.49
C SER A 475 -1.93 -19.60 4.00
N VAL A 476 -1.23 -18.48 3.80
CA VAL A 476 -1.55 -17.20 4.44
C VAL A 476 -2.82 -16.56 3.87
N LYS A 477 -3.78 -16.28 4.73
CA LYS A 477 -4.96 -15.49 4.38
C LYS A 477 -4.89 -14.16 5.10
N ILE A 478 -4.20 -13.19 4.49
CA ILE A 478 -3.93 -11.89 5.11
C ILE A 478 -5.22 -11.20 5.54
N ARG A 479 -6.30 -11.28 4.75
CA ARG A 479 -7.59 -10.72 5.15
C ARG A 479 -8.10 -11.30 6.47
N ASP A 480 -8.07 -12.62 6.63
CA ASP A 480 -8.51 -13.31 7.84
C ASP A 480 -7.62 -12.96 9.04
N CYS A 481 -6.30 -12.83 8.82
CA CYS A 481 -5.34 -12.42 9.86
C CYS A 481 -5.57 -10.97 10.31
N VAL A 482 -5.83 -10.05 9.37
CA VAL A 482 -6.15 -8.65 9.65
C VAL A 482 -7.45 -8.54 10.43
N ASP A 483 -8.51 -9.22 9.98
CA ASP A 483 -9.80 -9.23 10.67
C ASP A 483 -9.66 -9.80 12.10
N SER A 484 -8.84 -10.84 12.27
CA SER A 484 -8.52 -11.42 13.59
C SER A 484 -7.76 -10.44 14.50
N LEU A 485 -6.76 -9.73 13.97
CA LEU A 485 -6.01 -8.71 14.72
C LEU A 485 -6.92 -7.55 15.12
N GLN A 486 -7.74 -7.04 14.20
CA GLN A 486 -8.69 -5.96 14.49
C GLN A 486 -9.71 -6.38 15.57
N ALA A 487 -10.19 -7.62 15.53
CA ALA A 487 -11.09 -8.17 16.55
C ALA A 487 -10.41 -8.24 17.93
N MET A 488 -9.13 -8.63 17.98
CA MET A 488 -8.35 -8.61 19.23
C MET A 488 -8.20 -7.17 19.73
N VAL A 489 -7.74 -6.23 18.91
CA VAL A 489 -7.53 -4.82 19.31
C VAL A 489 -8.84 -4.15 19.75
N SER A 490 -9.97 -4.50 19.13
CA SER A 490 -11.29 -3.95 19.48
C SER A 490 -11.96 -4.64 20.67
N SER A 491 -11.32 -5.66 21.26
CA SER A 491 -11.83 -6.35 22.45
C SER A 491 -11.78 -5.44 23.69
N ARG A 492 -12.43 -5.87 24.78
CA ARG A 492 -12.54 -5.07 26.00
C ARG A 492 -11.28 -5.23 26.86
N TYR A 493 -10.51 -4.17 27.01
CA TYR A 493 -9.32 -4.11 27.86
C TYR A 493 -9.52 -3.10 28.98
N THR A 494 -9.39 -3.57 30.22
CA THR A 494 -9.55 -2.77 31.46
C THR A 494 -8.26 -2.08 31.88
N ASN A 495 -7.13 -2.45 31.28
CA ASN A 495 -5.81 -1.86 31.44
C ASN A 495 -5.10 -1.81 30.09
N ASP A 496 -4.08 -0.95 29.98
CA ASP A 496 -3.19 -0.96 28.82
C ASP A 496 -2.56 -2.35 28.67
N THR A 497 -2.74 -2.96 27.51
CA THR A 497 -2.39 -4.36 27.25
C THR A 497 -1.56 -4.45 25.99
N ARG A 498 -0.51 -5.28 26.03
CA ARG A 498 0.28 -5.63 24.84
C ARG A 498 -0.20 -6.96 24.28
N ILE A 499 -0.56 -6.98 22.99
CA ILE A 499 -1.03 -8.18 22.29
C ILE A 499 0.02 -8.58 21.26
N GLU A 500 0.45 -9.83 21.30
CA GLU A 500 1.34 -10.42 20.29
C GLU A 500 0.63 -10.46 18.93
N VAL A 501 1.23 -9.87 17.89
CA VAL A 501 0.70 -9.96 16.51
C VAL A 501 0.55 -11.41 16.07
N GLU A 502 1.45 -12.28 16.54
CA GLU A 502 1.43 -13.73 16.29
C GLU A 502 0.09 -14.39 16.68
N ALA A 503 -0.63 -13.85 17.67
CA ALA A 503 -1.93 -14.36 18.08
C ALA A 503 -3.01 -14.24 17.00
N SER A 504 -2.80 -13.41 15.97
CA SER A 504 -3.69 -13.26 14.81
C SER A 504 -3.48 -14.37 13.75
N LEU A 505 -2.46 -15.21 13.91
CA LEU A 505 -2.01 -16.19 12.91
C LEU A 505 -2.40 -17.65 13.26
N ASN A 506 -3.39 -17.86 14.13
CA ASN A 506 -3.68 -19.17 14.77
C ASN A 506 -3.96 -20.35 13.81
N THR A 507 -4.16 -20.12 12.52
CA THR A 507 -4.47 -21.12 11.51
C THR A 507 -3.28 -21.49 10.60
N MET A 508 -2.08 -20.95 10.85
CA MET A 508 -0.93 -21.10 9.95
C MET A 508 0.10 -22.17 10.38
N PRO A 509 0.78 -22.81 9.41
CA PRO A 509 1.94 -23.68 9.67
C PRO A 509 3.13 -22.94 10.29
N THR A 510 3.94 -23.64 11.09
CA THR A 510 5.11 -23.07 11.78
C THR A 510 6.16 -22.50 10.83
N GLU A 511 6.33 -23.08 9.63
CA GLU A 511 7.36 -22.68 8.67
C GLU A 511 7.12 -21.29 8.05
N GLU A 512 5.85 -20.93 7.79
CA GLU A 512 5.46 -19.62 7.24
C GLU A 512 5.29 -18.55 8.33
N LYS A 513 5.16 -18.98 9.59
CA LYS A 513 4.72 -18.13 10.71
C LYS A 513 5.66 -16.96 10.96
N ALA A 514 6.98 -17.17 10.89
CA ALA A 514 7.96 -16.12 11.14
C ALA A 514 7.84 -14.97 10.12
N GLU A 515 7.70 -15.28 8.83
CA GLU A 515 7.52 -14.27 7.79
C GLU A 515 6.13 -13.63 7.87
N ALA A 516 5.10 -14.39 8.21
CA ALA A 516 3.76 -13.84 8.43
C ALA A 516 3.70 -12.88 9.63
N VAL A 517 4.44 -13.13 10.70
CA VAL A 517 4.56 -12.17 11.82
C VAL A 517 5.18 -10.87 11.32
N LYS A 518 6.29 -10.91 10.56
CA LYS A 518 6.92 -9.69 10.00
C LYS A 518 5.94 -8.91 9.12
N LEU A 519 5.24 -9.59 8.22
CA LEU A 519 4.23 -8.99 7.34
C LEU A 519 3.07 -8.39 8.14
N MET A 520 2.54 -9.11 9.13
CA MET A 520 1.44 -8.63 9.95
C MET A 520 1.84 -7.49 10.87
N SER A 521 3.06 -7.46 11.39
CA SER A 521 3.59 -6.33 12.17
C SER A 521 3.71 -5.07 11.31
N TYR A 522 4.17 -5.23 10.06
CA TYR A 522 4.17 -4.14 9.08
C TYR A 522 2.74 -3.63 8.80
N ILE A 523 1.80 -4.54 8.54
CA ILE A 523 0.39 -4.17 8.29
C ILE A 523 -0.24 -3.51 9.51
N ALA A 524 0.04 -3.99 10.72
CA ALA A 524 -0.45 -3.40 11.96
C ALA A 524 0.02 -1.95 12.11
N ARG A 525 1.32 -1.70 11.88
CA ARG A 525 1.92 -0.37 12.02
C ARG A 525 1.49 0.58 10.91
N GLU A 526 1.65 0.20 9.66
CA GLU A 526 1.47 1.11 8.52
C GLU A 526 0.03 1.09 7.96
N GLY A 527 -0.62 -0.08 7.95
CA GLY A 527 -1.94 -0.26 7.35
C GLY A 527 -3.12 -0.02 8.31
N LEU A 528 -2.93 -0.33 9.60
CA LEU A 528 -3.92 -0.13 10.66
C LEU A 528 -3.58 1.02 11.61
N GLU A 529 -2.42 1.67 11.42
CA GLU A 529 -1.94 2.79 12.25
C GLU A 529 -1.86 2.45 13.76
N LEU A 530 -1.50 1.20 14.07
CA LEU A 530 -1.36 0.73 15.45
C LEU A 530 0.07 0.94 15.98
N GLU A 531 0.20 1.20 17.27
CA GLU A 531 1.50 1.29 17.94
C GLU A 531 2.06 -0.12 18.18
N VAL A 532 3.15 -0.45 17.49
CA VAL A 532 3.83 -1.75 17.55
C VAL A 532 5.24 -1.56 18.12
N ASP A 533 5.60 -2.33 19.15
CA ASP A 533 6.94 -2.31 19.73
C ASP A 533 7.96 -3.18 18.97
N ASP A 534 9.23 -3.11 19.37
CA ASP A 534 10.34 -3.82 18.71
C ASP A 534 10.18 -5.35 18.75
N GLU A 535 9.41 -5.86 19.71
CA GLU A 535 9.08 -7.27 19.84
C GLU A 535 7.86 -7.70 19.00
N GLY A 536 7.21 -6.78 18.27
CA GLY A 536 6.06 -7.09 17.43
C GLY A 536 4.74 -7.19 18.21
N ARG A 537 4.63 -6.47 19.32
CA ARG A 537 3.39 -6.41 20.13
C ARG A 537 2.67 -5.11 19.89
N VAL A 538 1.36 -5.21 19.71
CA VAL A 538 0.46 -4.06 19.58
C VAL A 538 0.09 -3.54 20.97
N LEU A 539 0.28 -2.25 21.22
CA LEU A 539 -0.25 -1.58 22.41
C LEU A 539 -1.73 -1.26 22.22
N VAL A 540 -2.57 -1.84 23.08
CA VAL A 540 -3.99 -1.51 23.19
C VAL A 540 -4.21 -0.75 24.49
N GLN A 541 -4.54 0.53 24.36
CA GLN A 541 -4.88 1.37 25.50
C GLN A 541 -6.18 0.89 26.16
N LYS A 542 -6.34 1.16 27.47
CA LYS A 542 -7.58 0.91 28.20
C LYS A 542 -8.77 1.50 27.43
N ASN A 543 -9.61 0.60 26.89
CA ASN A 543 -10.80 0.97 26.13
C ASN A 543 -12.10 0.53 26.82
N HIS A 544 -11.98 -0.13 27.96
CA HIS A 544 -13.11 -0.58 28.76
C HIS A 544 -12.96 -0.19 30.22
N ILE A 545 -14.06 0.26 30.82
CA ILE A 545 -14.14 0.63 32.23
C ILE A 545 -14.76 -0.55 32.98
N ASP A 546 -14.03 -1.13 33.92
CA ASP A 546 -14.58 -2.11 34.85
C ASP A 546 -15.06 -1.36 36.09
N VAL A 547 -16.35 -1.03 36.10
CA VAL A 547 -16.96 -0.24 37.15
C VAL A 547 -16.72 -0.85 38.54
N ALA A 548 -16.68 -2.18 38.67
CA ALA A 548 -16.47 -2.82 39.99
C ALA A 548 -15.03 -2.64 40.48
N GLU A 549 -14.04 -2.88 39.61
CA GLU A 549 -12.62 -2.74 39.91
C GLU A 549 -12.20 -1.27 40.10
N ASP A 550 -12.73 -0.37 39.28
CA ASP A 550 -12.48 1.07 39.38
C ASP A 550 -13.05 1.62 40.70
N LEU A 551 -14.23 1.16 41.17
CA LEU A 551 -14.79 1.53 42.47
C LEU A 551 -13.97 0.98 43.65
N TYR A 552 -13.45 -0.26 43.54
CA TYR A 552 -12.51 -0.81 44.51
C TYR A 552 -11.25 0.07 44.60
N THR A 553 -10.70 0.45 43.46
CA THR A 553 -9.50 1.31 43.38
C THR A 553 -9.74 2.67 44.02
N ILE A 554 -10.92 3.28 43.82
CA ILE A 554 -11.29 4.56 44.45
C ILE A 554 -11.31 4.41 45.99
N LEU A 555 -11.96 3.36 46.52
CA LEU A 555 -11.97 3.09 47.96
C LEU A 555 -10.56 2.85 48.50
N ALA A 556 -9.76 2.03 47.80
CA ALA A 556 -8.40 1.71 48.18
C ALA A 556 -7.49 2.94 48.24
N ARG A 557 -7.61 3.85 47.27
CA ARG A 557 -6.85 5.11 47.23
C ARG A 557 -7.26 6.09 48.32
N LYS A 558 -8.55 6.18 48.63
CA LYS A 558 -9.04 7.11 49.68
C LYS A 558 -8.68 6.62 51.08
N GLY A 559 -8.71 5.30 51.31
CA GLY A 559 -8.34 4.68 52.58
C GLY A 559 -9.37 4.82 53.70
N GLU A 560 -10.56 5.36 53.43
CA GLU A 560 -11.66 5.49 54.38
C GLU A 560 -13.03 5.20 53.73
N PRO A 561 -14.06 4.82 54.51
CA PRO A 561 -15.37 4.50 53.95
C PRO A 561 -16.04 5.67 53.21
N MET A 562 -16.59 5.39 52.04
CA MET A 562 -17.30 6.37 51.21
C MET A 562 -18.77 5.99 51.05
N SER A 563 -19.64 7.00 51.01
CA SER A 563 -21.03 6.85 50.57
C SER A 563 -21.10 6.55 49.07
N VAL A 564 -22.23 5.98 48.61
CA VAL A 564 -22.47 5.77 47.16
C VAL A 564 -22.36 7.08 46.37
N ASP A 565 -22.82 8.20 46.93
CA ASP A 565 -22.76 9.51 46.27
C ASP A 565 -21.32 10.00 46.13
N GLU A 566 -20.50 9.89 47.18
CA GLU A 566 -19.07 10.24 47.12
C GLU A 566 -18.31 9.35 46.13
N LEU A 567 -18.63 8.05 46.09
CA LEU A 567 -18.04 7.11 45.13
C LEU A 567 -18.43 7.46 43.70
N PHE A 568 -19.68 7.88 43.49
CA PHE A 568 -20.15 8.29 42.18
C PHE A 568 -19.48 9.57 41.71
N VAL A 569 -19.29 10.56 42.60
CA VAL A 569 -18.54 11.78 42.28
C VAL A 569 -17.10 11.43 41.88
N ALA A 570 -16.38 10.66 42.70
CA ALA A 570 -15.01 10.26 42.38
C ALA A 570 -14.91 9.44 41.07
N PHE A 571 -15.88 8.56 40.81
CA PHE A 571 -15.98 7.83 39.55
C PHE A 571 -16.22 8.74 38.35
N LYS A 572 -17.06 9.78 38.50
CA LYS A 572 -17.32 10.79 37.46
C LYS A 572 -16.17 11.78 37.28
N GLU A 573 -15.37 12.05 38.31
CA GLU A 573 -14.11 12.79 38.17
C GLU A 573 -13.10 12.03 37.32
N MET A 574 -13.01 10.70 37.50
CA MET A 574 -12.16 9.84 36.67
C MET A 574 -12.72 9.64 35.26
N TYR A 575 -14.05 9.55 35.12
CA TYR A 575 -14.73 9.31 33.85
C TYR A 575 -15.89 10.30 33.59
N PRO A 576 -15.59 11.57 33.25
CA PRO A 576 -16.58 12.63 33.10
C PRO A 576 -17.67 12.32 32.06
N ASP A 577 -17.31 11.59 30.99
CA ASP A 577 -18.22 11.26 29.89
C ASP A 577 -18.92 9.90 30.05
N HIS A 578 -18.71 9.19 31.17
CA HIS A 578 -19.38 7.90 31.39
C HIS A 578 -20.91 8.05 31.40
N LYS A 579 -21.62 7.10 30.76
CA LYS A 579 -23.09 7.09 30.57
C LYS A 579 -23.95 7.14 31.84
N TYR A 580 -23.35 6.96 33.02
CA TYR A 580 -24.10 7.00 34.28
C TYR A 580 -24.29 8.44 34.72
N THR A 581 -25.52 8.78 35.09
CA THR A 581 -25.98 10.11 35.47
C THR A 581 -26.32 10.21 36.95
N GLU A 582 -26.56 9.08 37.62
CA GLU A 582 -26.99 9.03 39.02
C GLU A 582 -26.23 7.97 39.83
N SER A 583 -25.99 8.26 41.11
CA SER A 583 -25.23 7.40 42.04
C SER A 583 -25.86 6.02 42.23
N ALA A 584 -27.18 5.90 42.10
CA ALA A 584 -27.87 4.61 42.17
C ALA A 584 -27.37 3.58 41.12
N GLN A 585 -26.86 4.04 39.96
CA GLN A 585 -26.46 3.18 38.85
C GLN A 585 -25.14 2.43 39.10
N ILE A 586 -24.29 2.93 40.01
CA ILE A 586 -23.05 2.24 40.40
C ILE A 586 -23.26 1.23 41.54
N ARG A 587 -24.41 1.29 42.23
CA ARG A 587 -24.66 0.52 43.45
C ARG A 587 -24.62 -1.00 43.22
N SER A 588 -25.14 -1.49 42.10
CA SER A 588 -25.09 -2.91 41.77
C SER A 588 -23.69 -3.44 41.53
N TRP A 589 -22.75 -2.56 41.16
CA TRP A 589 -21.35 -2.92 40.87
C TRP A 589 -20.52 -3.06 42.14
N LEU A 590 -20.83 -2.29 43.19
CA LEU A 590 -20.20 -2.44 44.51
C LEU A 590 -20.36 -3.85 45.08
N PHE A 591 -21.52 -4.48 44.86
CA PHE A 591 -21.77 -5.86 45.31
C PHE A 591 -21.13 -6.93 44.41
N ARG A 592 -20.64 -6.56 43.21
CA ARG A 592 -19.98 -7.50 42.29
C ARG A 592 -18.51 -7.67 42.62
N HIS A 593 -17.89 -6.68 43.27
CA HIS A 593 -16.51 -6.79 43.71
C HIS A 593 -16.43 -7.57 45.03
N PRO A 594 -15.67 -8.69 45.11
CA PRO A 594 -15.67 -9.56 46.29
C PRO A 594 -15.16 -8.88 47.57
N ASN A 595 -14.29 -7.87 47.43
CA ASN A 595 -13.63 -7.19 48.55
C ASN A 595 -14.31 -5.88 49.00
N ILE A 596 -15.47 -5.51 48.44
CA ILE A 596 -16.22 -4.32 48.87
C ILE A 596 -17.40 -4.75 49.74
N LYS A 597 -17.52 -4.18 50.94
CA LYS A 597 -18.61 -4.47 51.89
C LYS A 597 -19.38 -3.21 52.29
N PRO A 598 -20.72 -3.29 52.42
CA PRO A 598 -21.52 -2.21 52.98
C PRO A 598 -21.33 -2.11 54.50
N ILE A 599 -21.44 -0.90 55.05
CA ILE A 599 -21.37 -0.62 56.48
C ILE A 599 -22.79 -0.41 57.01
N GLY A 600 -23.36 -1.47 57.60
CA GLY A 600 -24.75 -1.47 58.10
C GLY A 600 -25.75 -0.95 57.06
N ASN A 601 -26.68 -0.10 57.50
CA ASN A 601 -27.69 0.56 56.65
C ASN A 601 -27.33 2.01 56.27
N THR A 602 -26.05 2.37 56.32
CA THR A 602 -25.60 3.78 56.16
C THR A 602 -25.40 4.20 54.70
N SER A 603 -25.57 3.28 53.74
CA SER A 603 -25.20 3.46 52.33
C SER A 603 -23.72 3.84 52.11
N ARG A 604 -22.86 3.53 53.09
CA ARG A 604 -21.40 3.63 52.98
C ARG A 604 -20.79 2.26 52.74
N TYR A 605 -19.66 2.27 52.04
CA TYR A 605 -18.94 1.07 51.62
C TYR A 605 -17.47 1.21 52.02
N GLY A 606 -16.86 0.09 52.38
CA GLY A 606 -15.45 -0.01 52.71
C GLY A 606 -14.87 -1.33 52.20
N LEU A 607 -13.54 -1.45 52.29
CA LEU A 607 -12.85 -2.66 51.88
C LEU A 607 -12.85 -3.69 53.02
N ASP A 608 -13.11 -4.95 52.69
CA ASP A 608 -13.16 -6.04 53.68
C ASP A 608 -11.83 -6.27 54.43
N SER A 609 -10.72 -5.78 53.87
CA SER A 609 -9.39 -5.78 54.47
C SER A 609 -9.17 -4.69 55.53
N TRP A 610 -10.11 -3.76 55.73
CA TRP A 610 -9.96 -2.67 56.71
C TRP A 610 -10.35 -3.14 58.11
N GLU A 611 -9.35 -3.28 58.99
CA GLU A 611 -9.55 -3.73 60.38
C GLU A 611 -10.25 -2.69 61.27
N ASN A 612 -10.12 -1.41 60.94
CA ASN A 612 -10.70 -0.28 61.68
C ASN A 612 -12.17 0.01 61.33
N VAL A 613 -12.80 -0.82 60.49
CA VAL A 613 -14.18 -0.61 60.02
C VAL A 613 -15.06 -1.78 60.44
N PHE A 614 -16.10 -1.49 61.23
CA PHE A 614 -17.09 -2.48 61.62
C PHE A 614 -18.20 -2.58 60.57
N PHE A 615 -18.33 -3.73 59.91
CA PHE A 615 -19.28 -3.95 58.80
C PHE A 615 -20.68 -4.45 59.25
N GLY A 616 -20.89 -4.74 60.54
CA GLY A 616 -22.18 -5.19 61.08
C GLY A 616 -23.18 -4.05 61.26
N THR A 617 -24.34 -4.32 61.89
CA THR A 617 -25.29 -3.26 62.27
C THR A 617 -25.00 -2.71 63.67
N ILE A 618 -25.61 -1.57 64.05
CA ILE A 618 -25.56 -1.06 65.43
C ILE A 618 -25.98 -2.14 66.44
N ARG A 619 -27.00 -2.95 66.13
CA ARG A 619 -27.44 -4.05 67.00
C ARG A 619 -26.37 -5.14 67.15
N ASP A 620 -25.61 -5.43 66.10
CA ASP A 620 -24.53 -6.43 66.15
C ASP A 620 -23.33 -5.91 66.95
N LEU A 621 -23.04 -4.61 66.86
CA LEU A 621 -22.03 -3.97 67.71
C LEU A 621 -22.44 -3.97 69.18
N LEU A 622 -23.69 -3.59 69.47
CA LEU A 622 -24.25 -3.63 70.84
C LEU A 622 -24.23 -5.03 71.43
N ALA A 623 -24.62 -6.04 70.63
CA ALA A 623 -24.55 -7.43 71.05
C ALA A 623 -23.11 -7.87 71.31
N LYS A 624 -22.15 -7.48 70.47
CA LYS A 624 -20.72 -7.77 70.70
C LYS A 624 -20.20 -7.12 72.00
N LEU A 625 -20.51 -5.84 72.23
CA LEU A 625 -20.10 -5.13 73.44
C LEU A 625 -20.67 -5.76 74.71
N LEU A 626 -21.96 -6.14 74.68
CA LEU A 626 -22.62 -6.83 75.80
C LEU A 626 -22.17 -8.30 75.95
N GLU A 627 -21.72 -8.94 74.87
CA GLU A 627 -21.12 -10.27 74.91
C GLU A 627 -19.73 -10.24 75.57
N GLU A 628 -18.98 -9.14 75.41
CA GLU A 628 -17.68 -8.92 76.05
C GLU A 628 -17.78 -8.46 77.52
N SER A 629 -18.96 -8.01 77.98
CA SER A 629 -19.21 -7.59 79.37
C SER A 629 -19.91 -8.68 80.20
N ASP A 630 -19.46 -8.92 81.43
CA ASP A 630 -20.09 -9.86 82.37
C ASP A 630 -21.31 -9.27 83.11
N GLU A 631 -21.39 -7.94 83.23
CA GLU A 631 -22.52 -7.22 83.83
C GLU A 631 -23.31 -6.42 82.76
N PRO A 632 -24.60 -6.09 83.00
CA PRO A 632 -25.35 -5.17 82.15
C PRO A 632 -24.64 -3.82 82.02
N MET A 633 -24.61 -3.25 80.82
CA MET A 633 -23.96 -1.96 80.57
C MET A 633 -24.99 -0.84 80.58
N HIS A 634 -24.59 0.33 81.08
CA HIS A 634 -25.43 1.52 81.04
C HIS A 634 -25.55 2.04 79.60
N ILE A 635 -26.71 2.61 79.25
CA ILE A 635 -26.96 3.13 77.90
C ILE A 635 -25.95 4.17 77.44
N GLU A 636 -25.43 4.99 78.36
CA GLU A 636 -24.40 6.00 78.04
C GLU A 636 -23.04 5.36 77.69
N GLN A 637 -22.67 4.26 78.36
CA GLN A 637 -21.42 3.54 78.05
C GLN A 637 -21.51 2.82 76.69
N LEU A 638 -22.68 2.22 76.42
CA LEU A 638 -22.98 1.65 75.10
C LEU A 638 -22.97 2.74 74.02
N PHE A 639 -23.47 3.93 74.34
CA PHE A 639 -23.46 5.06 73.42
C PHE A 639 -22.05 5.54 73.09
N GLU A 640 -21.18 5.73 74.08
CA GLU A 640 -19.78 6.15 73.87
C GLU A 640 -19.05 5.18 72.92
N ALA A 641 -19.18 3.87 73.14
CA ALA A 641 -18.55 2.86 72.29
C ALA A 641 -19.18 2.76 70.88
N VAL A 642 -20.49 2.99 70.75
CA VAL A 642 -21.17 2.94 69.44
C VAL A 642 -20.88 4.20 68.62
N VAL A 643 -20.74 5.37 69.23
CA VAL A 643 -20.49 6.65 68.54
C VAL A 643 -19.13 6.65 67.81
N GLU A 644 -18.13 5.93 68.33
CA GLU A 644 -16.83 5.76 67.67
C GLU A 644 -16.97 5.14 66.27
N HIS A 645 -17.88 4.18 66.11
CA HIS A 645 -18.16 3.53 64.82
C HIS A 645 -19.35 4.15 64.06
N TYR A 646 -20.28 4.82 64.76
CA TYR A 646 -21.52 5.38 64.23
C TYR A 646 -21.79 6.81 64.77
N PRO A 647 -21.07 7.83 64.26
CA PRO A 647 -20.99 9.16 64.87
C PRO A 647 -22.30 9.96 64.88
N ASN A 648 -23.28 9.60 64.03
CA ASN A 648 -24.56 10.29 63.93
C ASN A 648 -25.67 9.68 64.83
N THR A 649 -25.35 8.68 65.65
CA THR A 649 -26.31 8.01 66.54
C THR A 649 -26.67 8.91 67.72
N LYS A 650 -27.86 8.71 68.29
CA LYS A 650 -28.32 9.38 69.53
C LYS A 650 -28.58 8.33 70.62
N PRO A 651 -28.47 8.67 71.92
CA PRO A 651 -28.70 7.72 73.00
C PRO A 651 -30.08 7.05 72.93
N GLN A 652 -31.14 7.83 72.70
CA GLN A 652 -32.52 7.33 72.54
C GLN A 652 -32.69 6.35 71.36
N SER A 653 -31.87 6.50 70.30
CA SER A 653 -31.92 5.60 69.15
C SER A 653 -31.42 4.20 69.50
N LEU A 654 -30.50 4.07 70.46
CA LEU A 654 -30.00 2.78 70.93
C LEU A 654 -31.07 2.06 71.75
N GLU A 655 -31.74 2.77 72.66
CA GLU A 655 -32.83 2.22 73.47
C GLU A 655 -33.96 1.69 72.59
N TRP A 656 -34.43 2.49 71.63
CA TRP A 656 -35.44 2.05 70.67
C TRP A 656 -34.94 0.89 69.81
N SER A 657 -33.69 0.94 69.35
CA SER A 657 -33.12 -0.12 68.51
C SER A 657 -33.02 -1.46 69.25
N MET A 658 -32.68 -1.47 70.54
CA MET A 658 -32.64 -2.67 71.38
C MET A 658 -34.05 -3.14 71.77
N GLY A 659 -34.96 -2.22 72.07
CA GLY A 659 -36.35 -2.53 72.41
C GLY A 659 -37.17 -3.08 71.24
N ASP A 660 -36.84 -2.68 70.01
CA ASP A 660 -37.44 -3.16 68.76
C ASP A 660 -36.64 -4.31 68.11
N ASP A 661 -35.74 -4.97 68.87
CA ASP A 661 -35.00 -6.12 68.35
C ASP A 661 -35.92 -7.33 68.23
N THR A 662 -36.33 -7.63 66.99
CA THR A 662 -37.20 -8.78 66.66
C THR A 662 -36.57 -10.13 66.99
N LEU A 663 -35.24 -10.19 67.14
CA LEU A 663 -34.52 -11.39 67.59
C LEU A 663 -34.56 -11.57 69.11
N GLY A 664 -35.07 -10.57 69.86
CA GLY A 664 -35.20 -10.62 71.30
C GLY A 664 -33.89 -10.80 72.04
N ARG A 665 -32.78 -10.28 71.49
CA ARG A 665 -31.42 -10.50 72.02
C ARG A 665 -31.15 -9.71 73.29
N PHE A 666 -31.83 -8.58 73.49
CA PHE A 666 -31.56 -7.65 74.58
C PHE A 666 -32.60 -7.77 75.71
N VAL A 667 -32.18 -7.45 76.92
CA VAL A 667 -33.03 -7.32 78.11
C VAL A 667 -32.79 -5.95 78.74
N HIS A 668 -33.88 -5.28 79.15
CA HIS A 668 -33.83 -3.94 79.75
C HIS A 668 -34.09 -4.02 81.25
N PHE A 669 -33.15 -3.48 82.02
CA PHE A 669 -33.23 -3.37 83.48
C PHE A 669 -33.57 -1.94 83.88
N ASN A 670 -34.02 -1.76 85.12
CA ASN A 670 -34.23 -0.43 85.69
C ASN A 670 -32.95 0.44 85.62
N ASP A 671 -33.13 1.76 85.70
CA ASP A 671 -32.06 2.76 85.70
C ASP A 671 -31.17 2.78 84.44
N GLY A 672 -31.69 2.35 83.28
CA GLY A 672 -31.04 2.55 81.98
C GLY A 672 -29.95 1.53 81.65
N PHE A 673 -29.99 0.34 82.26
CA PHE A 673 -29.05 -0.75 82.02
C PHE A 673 -29.58 -1.79 81.03
N TYR A 674 -28.70 -2.29 80.16
CA TYR A 674 -29.03 -3.26 79.13
C TYR A 674 -28.10 -4.48 79.20
N GLY A 675 -28.66 -5.66 78.98
CA GLY A 675 -27.93 -6.93 78.90
C GLY A 675 -28.40 -7.79 77.73
N LEU A 676 -27.76 -8.95 77.55
CA LEU A 676 -28.15 -9.98 76.60
C LEU A 676 -29.01 -11.04 77.27
N LYS A 677 -30.12 -11.40 76.63
CA LYS A 677 -31.04 -12.44 77.13
C LYS A 677 -30.43 -13.84 77.17
N SER A 678 -29.34 -14.07 76.44
CA SER A 678 -28.54 -15.30 76.47
C SER A 678 -27.70 -15.44 77.75
N LYS A 679 -27.50 -14.35 78.51
CA LYS A 679 -26.69 -14.32 79.72
C LYS A 679 -27.58 -14.31 80.98
N SER A 680 -27.04 -14.89 82.05
CA SER A 680 -27.68 -14.88 83.37
C SER A 680 -27.07 -13.75 84.21
N TYR A 681 -27.92 -12.93 84.82
CA TYR A 681 -27.52 -11.79 85.63
C TYR A 681 -27.93 -11.98 87.09
N ASP A 682 -27.26 -11.27 88.00
CA ASP A 682 -27.55 -11.27 89.44
C ASP A 682 -28.97 -10.71 89.73
N ALA A 683 -29.64 -11.23 90.76
CA ALA A 683 -30.99 -10.85 91.16
C ALA A 683 -31.13 -9.35 91.57
N LYS A 684 -30.01 -8.64 91.78
CA LYS A 684 -30.00 -7.17 91.97
C LYS A 684 -30.53 -6.41 90.75
N TRP A 685 -30.48 -7.00 89.55
CA TRP A 685 -30.93 -6.38 88.31
C TRP A 685 -32.41 -6.69 88.04
N ILE A 686 -33.28 -5.71 88.25
CA ILE A 686 -34.73 -5.84 88.11
C ILE A 686 -35.15 -5.43 86.70
N GLU A 687 -35.87 -6.30 85.99
CA GLU A 687 -36.44 -6.02 84.66
C GLU A 687 -37.49 -4.90 84.73
N TYR A 688 -37.50 -4.05 83.70
CA TYR A 688 -38.38 -2.89 83.62
C TYR A 688 -39.82 -3.25 83.20
N ASP A 689 -40.85 -2.81 83.95
CA ASP A 689 -42.29 -3.01 83.62
C ASP A 689 -43.01 -1.67 83.30
N ALA A 690 -43.53 -1.57 82.08
CA ALA A 690 -44.16 -0.37 81.54
C ALA A 690 -45.66 -0.18 81.92
N THR A 691 -46.32 -1.15 82.57
CA THR A 691 -47.79 -1.16 82.72
C THR A 691 -48.35 -0.42 83.95
N ALA A 692 -47.50 0.14 84.82
CA ALA A 692 -47.90 0.60 86.15
C ALA A 692 -48.45 2.06 86.28
N ARG A 693 -48.79 2.80 85.21
CA ARG A 693 -49.36 4.18 85.31
C ARG A 693 -50.84 4.28 84.85
N GLN A 694 -51.69 4.80 85.74
CA GLN A 694 -53.17 4.83 85.81
C GLN A 694 -53.98 5.38 84.60
N ARG A 695 -55.23 4.91 84.41
CA ARG A 695 -56.29 5.47 83.52
C ARG A 695 -57.40 6.15 84.34
N GLN A 696 -57.82 7.35 83.94
CA GLN A 696 -58.97 8.13 84.49
C GLN A 696 -60.33 7.50 84.12
N SER A 697 -61.37 7.75 84.91
CA SER A 697 -62.75 7.24 84.70
C SER A 697 -63.52 8.01 83.60
N PHE A 698 -64.65 7.46 83.12
CA PHE A 698 -65.44 8.08 82.04
C PHE A 698 -66.07 9.41 82.47
N GLU A 699 -66.61 9.45 83.68
CA GLU A 699 -67.29 10.63 84.23
C GLU A 699 -66.33 11.79 84.44
N GLU A 700 -65.12 11.51 84.92
CA GLU A 700 -64.05 12.51 85.04
C GLU A 700 -63.69 13.09 83.67
N ARG A 701 -63.59 12.24 82.65
CA ARG A 701 -63.30 12.68 81.28
C ARG A 701 -64.44 13.48 80.65
N LEU A 702 -65.70 13.12 80.91
CA LEU A 702 -66.86 13.88 80.45
C LEU A 702 -66.91 15.26 81.14
N ALA A 703 -66.60 15.34 82.44
CA ALA A 703 -66.51 16.59 83.17
C ALA A 703 -65.39 17.49 82.62
N ASP A 704 -64.20 16.93 82.36
CA ASP A 704 -63.07 17.65 81.74
C ASP A 704 -63.45 18.18 80.34
N PHE A 705 -64.18 17.38 79.55
CA PHE A 705 -64.68 17.81 78.25
C PHE A 705 -65.68 18.97 78.37
N CYS A 706 -66.67 18.88 79.26
CA CYS A 706 -67.62 19.97 79.47
C CYS A 706 -66.92 21.25 79.95
N ALA A 707 -66.03 21.15 80.93
CA ALA A 707 -65.26 22.28 81.42
C ALA A 707 -64.41 22.93 80.31
N PHE A 708 -63.85 22.12 79.40
CA PHE A 708 -63.13 22.62 78.24
C PHE A 708 -64.05 23.38 77.29
N VAL A 709 -65.19 22.80 76.91
CA VAL A 709 -66.14 23.43 75.99
C VAL A 709 -66.68 24.73 76.56
N GLU A 710 -67.01 24.76 77.86
CA GLU A 710 -67.48 25.96 78.54
C GLU A 710 -66.39 27.05 78.61
N SER A 711 -65.14 26.68 78.85
CA SER A 711 -64.03 27.64 78.97
C SER A 711 -63.58 28.21 77.64
N TYR A 712 -63.51 27.40 76.59
CA TYR A 712 -62.96 27.78 75.28
C TYR A 712 -64.03 28.03 74.21
N ASN A 713 -65.29 27.74 74.54
CA ASN A 713 -66.45 27.88 73.67
C ASN A 713 -66.27 27.15 72.32
N ARG A 714 -65.60 25.98 72.35
CA ARG A 714 -65.27 25.12 71.19
C ARG A 714 -64.93 23.70 71.67
N TYR A 715 -64.94 22.73 70.77
CA TYR A 715 -64.48 21.37 71.05
C TYR A 715 -62.93 21.29 71.04
N PRO A 716 -62.33 20.32 71.76
CA PRO A 716 -60.89 20.08 71.74
C PRO A 716 -60.44 19.57 70.36
N VAL A 717 -59.22 19.91 69.95
CA VAL A 717 -58.59 19.48 68.68
C VAL A 717 -57.26 18.78 68.94
N SER A 718 -56.83 17.93 68.01
CA SER A 718 -55.63 17.09 68.17
C SER A 718 -54.29 17.84 68.20
N GLY A 719 -54.25 19.11 67.78
CA GLY A 719 -53.00 19.85 67.51
C GLY A 719 -52.49 20.78 68.63
N ASN A 720 -53.24 20.97 69.72
CA ASN A 720 -52.94 22.00 70.73
C ASN A 720 -52.52 21.40 72.09
N GLY A 721 -51.40 20.68 72.08
CA GLY A 721 -50.81 20.10 73.30
C GLY A 721 -51.47 18.81 73.77
N GLU A 722 -50.75 18.05 74.61
CA GLU A 722 -51.13 16.67 74.94
C GLU A 722 -52.42 16.58 75.76
N GLY A 723 -52.72 17.59 76.59
CA GLY A 723 -53.97 17.64 77.37
C GLY A 723 -55.21 17.75 76.50
N GLU A 724 -55.20 18.63 75.50
CA GLU A 724 -56.31 18.82 74.56
C GLU A 724 -56.42 17.63 73.60
N ALA A 725 -55.29 17.16 73.07
CA ALA A 725 -55.24 16.01 72.19
C ALA A 725 -55.76 14.73 72.87
N SER A 726 -55.54 14.59 74.19
CA SER A 726 -56.07 13.48 74.99
C SER A 726 -57.60 13.50 75.04
N LEU A 727 -58.22 14.65 75.30
CA LEU A 727 -59.68 14.79 75.32
C LEU A 727 -60.30 14.60 73.94
N TYR A 728 -59.65 15.10 72.87
CA TYR A 728 -60.07 14.86 71.49
C TYR A 728 -60.07 13.36 71.14
N ARG A 729 -58.98 12.64 71.44
CA ARG A 729 -58.87 11.19 71.19
C ARG A 729 -59.93 10.41 71.98
N TRP A 730 -60.15 10.79 73.24
CA TRP A 730 -61.18 10.18 74.08
C TRP A 730 -62.57 10.35 73.46
N LEU A 731 -62.98 11.58 73.13
CA LEU A 731 -64.28 11.85 72.52
C LEU A 731 -64.45 11.10 71.19
N TYR A 732 -63.43 11.12 70.32
CA TYR A 732 -63.44 10.42 69.04
C TYR A 732 -63.64 8.90 69.22
N ASN A 733 -62.90 8.28 70.14
CA ASN A 733 -62.99 6.85 70.38
C ASN A 733 -64.34 6.44 70.98
N VAL A 734 -64.95 7.30 71.81
CA VAL A 734 -66.29 7.07 72.35
C VAL A 734 -67.36 7.20 71.25
N GLN A 735 -67.27 8.22 70.39
CA GLN A 735 -68.25 8.44 69.31
C GLN A 735 -68.18 7.39 68.19
N ASN A 736 -67.00 6.81 67.96
CA ASN A 736 -66.80 5.76 66.95
C ASN A 736 -66.91 4.33 67.52
N GLU A 737 -67.47 4.18 68.72
CA GLU A 737 -67.69 2.87 69.38
C GLU A 737 -66.41 2.04 69.56
N VAL A 738 -65.24 2.68 69.59
CA VAL A 738 -63.95 2.03 69.87
C VAL A 738 -63.87 1.56 71.33
N TYR A 739 -64.60 2.24 72.22
CA TYR A 739 -64.77 1.85 73.61
C TYR A 739 -66.20 1.34 73.87
N GLU A 740 -66.30 0.17 74.49
CA GLU A 740 -67.56 -0.37 74.99
C GLU A 740 -67.94 0.37 76.28
N ILE A 741 -68.83 1.36 76.17
CA ILE A 741 -69.35 2.14 77.30
C ILE A 741 -70.82 1.78 77.59
N LYS A 742 -71.23 1.91 78.85
CA LYS A 742 -72.62 1.66 79.27
C LYS A 742 -73.59 2.59 78.55
N GLU A 743 -74.81 2.11 78.35
CA GLU A 743 -75.86 2.86 77.65
C GLU A 743 -76.24 4.17 78.36
N GLU A 744 -76.18 4.21 79.69
CA GLU A 744 -76.40 5.43 80.50
C GLU A 744 -75.43 6.57 80.13
N TYR A 745 -74.16 6.24 79.89
CA TYR A 745 -73.14 7.21 79.50
C TYR A 745 -73.28 7.70 78.07
N LYS A 746 -73.78 6.84 77.16
CA LYS A 746 -74.10 7.25 75.79
C LYS A 746 -75.23 8.27 75.77
N VAL A 747 -76.26 8.07 76.58
CA VAL A 747 -77.37 9.03 76.73
C VAL A 747 -76.84 10.36 77.26
N MET A 748 -76.04 10.34 78.35
CA MET A 748 -75.44 11.55 78.93
C MET A 748 -74.60 12.34 77.91
N LEU A 749 -73.74 11.66 77.15
CA LEU A 749 -72.93 12.29 76.12
C LEU A 749 -73.82 12.87 75.01
N THR A 750 -74.82 12.12 74.54
CA THR A 750 -75.73 12.56 73.47
C THR A 750 -76.52 13.81 73.87
N GLU A 751 -77.05 13.86 75.09
CA GLU A 751 -77.74 15.05 75.62
C GLU A 751 -76.81 16.26 75.73
N THR A 752 -75.56 16.03 76.15
CA THR A 752 -74.54 17.08 76.25
C THR A 752 -74.18 17.66 74.88
N LEU A 753 -73.94 16.79 73.89
CA LEU A 753 -73.64 17.20 72.52
C LEU A 753 -74.83 17.92 71.88
N ALA A 754 -76.06 17.46 72.11
CA ALA A 754 -77.28 18.10 71.61
C ALA A 754 -77.46 19.52 72.15
N ARG A 755 -77.08 19.78 73.41
CA ARG A 755 -77.07 21.13 73.99
C ARG A 755 -76.09 22.04 73.24
N TYR A 756 -74.84 21.61 73.07
CA TYR A 756 -73.83 22.40 72.37
C TYR A 756 -74.12 22.59 70.88
N GLU A 757 -74.84 21.65 70.26
CA GLU A 757 -75.31 21.79 68.88
C GLU A 757 -76.37 22.90 68.76
N GLN A 758 -77.27 23.06 69.75
CA GLN A 758 -78.25 24.16 69.79
C GLN A 758 -77.58 25.54 69.91
N ASP A 759 -76.47 25.60 70.66
CA ASP A 759 -75.69 26.83 70.85
C ASP A 759 -74.73 27.13 69.69
N PHE A 760 -74.72 26.28 68.65
CA PHE A 760 -73.78 26.37 67.52
C PHE A 760 -72.33 26.49 68.02
N ILE A 761 -71.91 25.55 68.87
CA ILE A 761 -70.51 25.46 69.32
C ILE A 761 -69.65 24.80 68.23
N PRO A 762 -68.51 25.40 67.82
CA PRO A 762 -67.62 24.80 66.83
C PRO A 762 -67.10 23.41 67.25
N ARG A 763 -67.30 22.44 66.35
CA ARG A 763 -66.97 21.03 66.57
C ARG A 763 -65.55 20.66 66.16
N ASN A 764 -64.93 21.48 65.33
CA ASN A 764 -63.58 21.26 64.82
C ASN A 764 -62.82 22.58 64.61
N GLY A 765 -61.53 22.48 64.33
CA GLY A 765 -60.65 23.63 64.12
C GLY A 765 -61.13 24.54 62.99
N THR A 766 -61.67 23.99 61.90
CA THR A 766 -62.15 24.76 60.75
C THR A 766 -63.38 25.59 61.09
N GLU A 767 -64.37 25.03 61.79
CA GLU A 767 -65.55 25.79 62.25
C GLU A 767 -65.14 26.89 63.24
N ASN A 768 -64.18 26.61 64.13
CA ASN A 768 -63.71 27.57 65.13
C ASN A 768 -62.96 28.74 64.47
N GLU A 769 -62.04 28.45 63.55
CA GLU A 769 -61.32 29.47 62.79
C GLU A 769 -62.27 30.32 61.95
N PHE A 770 -63.29 29.69 61.33
CA PHE A 770 -64.29 30.40 60.56
C PHE A 770 -65.14 31.33 61.43
N ARG A 771 -65.55 30.90 62.63
CA ARG A 771 -66.22 31.76 63.62
C ARG A 771 -65.34 32.92 64.05
N ASN A 772 -64.05 32.67 64.29
CA ASN A 772 -63.09 33.71 64.67
C ASN A 772 -62.90 34.73 63.54
N ASN A 773 -62.85 34.29 62.28
CA ASN A 773 -62.79 35.22 61.14
C ASN A 773 -64.08 36.04 61.00
N CYS A 774 -65.25 35.45 61.28
CA CYS A 774 -66.50 36.23 61.35
C CYS A 774 -66.41 37.31 62.44
N GLN A 775 -65.87 36.97 63.62
CA GLN A 775 -65.71 37.94 64.71
C GLN A 775 -64.70 39.03 64.36
N ARG A 776 -63.53 38.66 63.81
CA ARG A 776 -62.53 39.62 63.32
C ARG A 776 -63.11 40.59 62.28
N TYR A 777 -63.99 40.10 61.40
CA TYR A 777 -64.68 40.95 60.43
C TYR A 777 -65.62 41.95 61.11
N LYS A 778 -66.35 41.55 62.16
CA LYS A 778 -67.17 42.46 62.98
C LYS A 778 -66.29 43.48 63.71
N ASP A 779 -65.21 43.02 64.32
CA ASP A 779 -64.28 43.87 65.08
C ASP A 779 -63.61 44.91 64.19
N TYR A 780 -63.27 44.55 62.95
CA TYR A 780 -62.76 45.48 61.96
C TYR A 780 -63.76 46.59 61.66
N ILE A 781 -65.03 46.23 61.38
CA ILE A 781 -66.09 47.21 61.11
C ILE A 781 -66.28 48.14 62.31
N ASN A 782 -66.24 47.59 63.52
CA ASN A 782 -66.40 48.38 64.74
C ASN A 782 -65.24 49.35 64.97
N SER A 783 -64.03 48.97 64.57
CA SER A 783 -62.83 49.77 64.78
C SER A 783 -62.61 50.82 63.68
N HIS A 784 -62.99 50.51 62.43
CA HIS A 784 -62.68 51.33 61.26
C HIS A 784 -63.91 52.00 60.63
N TYR A 785 -65.12 51.65 61.10
CA TYR A 785 -66.40 52.13 60.56
C TYR A 785 -66.55 51.94 59.03
N ALA A 786 -65.87 50.93 58.48
CA ALA A 786 -65.86 50.60 57.06
C ALA A 786 -65.71 49.08 56.85
N LEU A 787 -66.11 48.59 55.67
CA LEU A 787 -65.87 47.19 55.28
C LEU A 787 -64.38 46.97 54.93
N PRO A 788 -63.78 45.82 55.28
CA PRO A 788 -62.47 45.42 54.79
C PRO A 788 -62.37 45.53 53.26
N SER A 789 -61.24 46.03 52.76
CA SER A 789 -60.96 46.19 51.34
C SER A 789 -59.63 45.54 50.95
N VAL A 790 -59.40 45.33 49.65
CA VAL A 790 -58.15 44.74 49.12
C VAL A 790 -56.91 45.52 49.60
N SER A 791 -57.01 46.84 49.76
CA SER A 791 -55.87 47.68 50.16
C SER A 791 -55.69 47.81 51.68
N ALA A 792 -56.79 47.75 52.44
CA ALA A 792 -56.74 48.00 53.89
C ALA A 792 -56.61 46.71 54.72
N GLU A 793 -57.28 45.63 54.32
CA GLU A 793 -57.14 44.33 54.96
C GLU A 793 -57.38 43.17 53.97
N PRO A 794 -56.38 42.89 53.10
CA PRO A 794 -56.53 41.99 51.95
C PRO A 794 -56.96 40.57 52.31
N GLU A 795 -56.51 40.04 53.46
CA GLU A 795 -56.82 38.69 53.90
C GLU A 795 -58.29 38.52 54.30
N LEU A 796 -58.83 39.44 55.11
CA LEU A 796 -60.24 39.44 55.54
C LEU A 796 -61.19 39.73 54.38
N TYR A 797 -60.79 40.63 53.46
CA TYR A 797 -61.51 40.86 52.22
C TYR A 797 -61.59 39.58 51.37
N SER A 798 -60.44 38.94 51.11
CA SER A 798 -60.36 37.73 50.28
C SER A 798 -61.08 36.54 50.92
N TRP A 799 -61.03 36.43 52.25
CA TRP A 799 -61.78 35.43 53.00
C TRP A 799 -63.29 35.65 52.88
N MET A 800 -63.79 36.89 53.01
CA MET A 800 -65.22 37.19 52.91
C MET A 800 -65.77 36.94 51.49
N VAL A 801 -65.02 37.33 50.45
CA VAL A 801 -65.40 37.06 49.05
C VAL A 801 -65.53 35.55 48.80
N ARG A 802 -64.54 34.76 49.22
CA ARG A 802 -64.59 33.29 49.10
C ARG A 802 -65.72 32.67 49.92
N SER A 803 -65.92 33.16 51.14
CA SER A 803 -66.96 32.64 52.03
C SER A 803 -68.36 32.95 51.51
N LYS A 804 -68.59 34.14 50.92
CA LYS A 804 -69.84 34.49 50.25
C LYS A 804 -70.12 33.61 49.04
N ALA A 805 -69.11 33.39 48.18
CA ALA A 805 -69.26 32.53 47.01
C ALA A 805 -69.65 31.08 47.41
N ASN A 806 -69.14 30.60 48.54
CA ASN A 806 -69.38 29.26 49.05
C ASN A 806 -70.57 29.15 50.02
N TYR A 807 -71.37 30.21 50.22
CA TYR A 807 -72.43 30.24 51.24
C TYR A 807 -73.39 29.04 51.18
N ASN A 808 -73.82 28.66 49.97
CA ASN A 808 -74.76 27.55 49.77
C ASN A 808 -74.11 26.16 49.94
N SER A 809 -72.79 26.07 49.97
CA SER A 809 -72.05 24.82 50.14
C SER A 809 -71.82 24.44 51.61
N PHE A 810 -71.99 25.38 52.54
CA PHE A 810 -71.82 25.12 53.96
C PHE A 810 -73.03 24.36 54.52
N VAL A 811 -72.81 23.09 54.86
CA VAL A 811 -73.79 22.20 55.53
C VAL A 811 -73.60 22.11 57.04
N ASP A 812 -72.66 22.89 57.58
CA ASP A 812 -72.29 22.92 59.00
C ASP A 812 -72.53 24.30 59.64
N HIS A 813 -72.04 24.51 60.87
CA HIS A 813 -72.26 25.74 61.63
C HIS A 813 -71.71 27.01 60.94
N ARG A 814 -70.80 26.89 59.97
CA ARG A 814 -70.26 28.04 59.22
C ARG A 814 -71.36 28.82 58.49
N ARG A 815 -72.41 28.13 58.04
CA ARG A 815 -73.57 28.78 57.41
C ARG A 815 -74.27 29.73 58.39
N LYS A 816 -74.46 29.29 59.64
CA LYS A 816 -75.06 30.12 60.70
C LYS A 816 -74.17 31.31 61.02
N TYR A 817 -72.88 31.09 61.26
CA TYR A 817 -71.94 32.17 61.59
C TYR A 817 -71.87 33.24 60.49
N LEU A 818 -71.83 32.83 59.22
CA LEU A 818 -71.81 33.76 58.09
C LEU A 818 -73.14 34.49 57.91
N THR A 819 -74.28 33.81 58.15
CA THR A 819 -75.60 34.45 58.14
C THR A 819 -75.71 35.51 59.22
N ASP A 820 -75.23 35.23 60.43
CA ASP A 820 -75.21 36.19 61.53
C ASP A 820 -74.29 37.38 61.23
N LEU A 821 -73.17 37.14 60.53
CA LEU A 821 -72.30 38.20 60.05
C LEU A 821 -72.99 39.08 58.99
N PHE A 822 -73.65 38.48 57.99
CA PHE A 822 -74.40 39.25 56.99
C PHE A 822 -75.51 40.08 57.62
N ASN A 823 -76.30 39.50 58.52
CA ASN A 823 -77.35 40.22 59.25
C ASN A 823 -76.76 41.39 60.06
N TYR A 824 -75.62 41.17 60.71
CA TYR A 824 -74.91 42.21 61.44
C TYR A 824 -74.50 43.38 60.52
N ILE A 825 -73.84 43.08 59.41
CA ILE A 825 -73.36 44.11 58.48
C ILE A 825 -74.54 44.87 57.83
N LEU A 826 -75.62 44.17 57.46
CA LEU A 826 -76.84 44.79 56.94
C LEU A 826 -77.50 45.71 57.98
N SER A 827 -77.49 45.33 59.26
CA SER A 827 -78.03 46.17 60.35
C SER A 827 -77.30 47.50 60.53
N LEU A 828 -76.05 47.58 60.07
CA LEU A 828 -75.23 48.79 60.10
C LEU A 828 -75.37 49.65 58.84
N GLY A 829 -76.24 49.27 57.90
CA GLY A 829 -76.51 50.02 56.67
C GLY A 829 -75.52 49.80 55.53
N PHE A 830 -74.60 48.83 55.66
CA PHE A 830 -73.68 48.45 54.59
C PHE A 830 -74.36 47.52 53.58
N SER A 831 -74.05 47.70 52.28
CA SER A 831 -74.44 46.76 51.22
C SER A 831 -73.38 45.67 51.06
N ILE A 832 -73.80 44.40 50.97
CA ILE A 832 -72.87 43.24 50.92
C ILE A 832 -73.08 42.37 49.71
#